data_AF-A0A2N3H0M3-F1
#
_entry.id   AF-A0A2N3H0M3-F1
#
_cell.length_a   1.000
_cell.length_b   1.000
_cell.length_c   1.000
_cell.angle_alpha   90.00
_cell.angle_beta   90.00
_cell.angle_gamma   90.00
#
_symmetry.space_group_name_H-M   'P 1'
#
loop_
_entity.id
_entity.type
_entity.pdbx_description
1 polymer ?
#
loop_
_entity_poly.entity_id
_entity_poly.type
_entity_poly.pdbx_seq_one_letter_code
_entity_poly.pdbx_strand_id
1 'polypeptide(L)'
;MIVLAPIADAAHIVHGPIACCANTWEGRGVLSAVGTMHRRGFSTDLSELDIIYGGEEKLRRTITEVVEREQPPAVFVYSTCVTGLTGEDLTAVCAAAEAELGVPVIPVHAPGFVGPKNLGNRIAGEVLLDRVIGTAEPDTVTPTDIVLIGEYNVAGDLDLVEPLLARAGIRILSRITGNARFEEIRWAHRGRVSAVVCSRALVNVAEKLRNSYGIPYVEVSFFGSTEIARSLRLIADMLELVSPDAVGVRARVDAVIAEEEATLFTAFEPFADLRGKRAVLYSGGVKSWSMVSALRDIGIDVIAVGVKKASHEDEEKVRALLGEDAPILEDISPKVIRRLMAEGGDLLVAGGRNQYLAAKEGWPFIDVNQERHSAYAGYEGLVSMARDLHDSVAFYAGAVADGPGTIEVESVGRAAVIDPIKQAPTLGAVLATQGVHGAVPLLHGAQGCTFLEKVLLIKHFREPIALSTTKLFTEDVVLGGSERIEQSVSALVDSSAPELITVIPTALAEVKGDDVVSAVAGLADVRIPVLAVRTPDYDGGMQEGYSAVVRSLLSLAVGGRTAPAQITIIAGPHLTPADFYAVRELAEAFGLRPIVVPDLAALDGSREGLSPLAQGGVTLEELRSVGRSAHTIVIGASLAGIGAELEARFDTPYSTLDAIHGLAATDRLLELFSALSGLPVPAGQLRRRRILVDALRDAHGALAGEPIALALEPDHALSLSALLAETGARLTQAVVPTAASGIERIAAERVVVGDFASVEAGARLLLSGSHAHDRAALLGTPLLEIGFPSHHAFGAAQRVTVGYSGATTLVNDMANALVTGAMNGEE
;
A
#
# COMPACT_ATOMS: atom_id res chain seq x y z
N MET A 1 20.26 -23.37 -7.48
CA MET A 1 19.50 -22.52 -6.53
C MET A 1 17.99 -22.64 -6.65
N ILE A 2 17.34 -22.54 -7.82
CA ILE A 2 15.86 -22.56 -7.93
C ILE A 2 15.17 -23.70 -7.17
N VAL A 3 15.69 -24.92 -7.31
CA VAL A 3 15.12 -26.10 -6.63
C VAL A 3 15.58 -26.19 -5.19
N LEU A 4 16.84 -25.90 -4.88
CA LEU A 4 17.38 -26.20 -3.54
C LEU A 4 17.19 -25.06 -2.55
N ALA A 5 17.18 -23.81 -2.99
CA ALA A 5 17.05 -22.64 -2.11
C ALA A 5 15.76 -22.68 -1.26
N PRO A 6 14.59 -23.13 -1.76
CA PRO A 6 13.38 -23.23 -0.93
C PRO A 6 13.45 -24.20 0.28
N ILE A 7 14.54 -24.95 0.46
CA ILE A 7 14.77 -25.78 1.65
C ILE A 7 15.02 -24.85 2.83
N ALA A 8 14.00 -24.72 3.67
CA ALA A 8 13.79 -23.58 4.54
C ALA A 8 14.88 -23.38 5.60
N ASP A 9 15.46 -24.47 6.09
CA ASP A 9 16.44 -24.51 7.17
C ASP A 9 17.89 -24.73 6.70
N ALA A 10 18.13 -24.98 5.41
CA ALA A 10 19.48 -25.21 4.88
C ALA A 10 20.21 -23.90 4.50
N ALA A 11 21.54 -23.91 4.60
CA ALA A 11 22.37 -22.80 4.14
C ALA A 11 22.78 -22.99 2.67
N HIS A 12 22.81 -21.89 1.91
CA HIS A 12 23.09 -21.88 0.48
C HIS A 12 24.27 -20.94 0.17
N ILE A 13 25.46 -21.50 -0.06
CA ILE A 13 26.69 -20.75 -0.35
C ILE A 13 26.92 -20.68 -1.85
N VAL A 14 27.01 -19.48 -2.40
CA VAL A 14 27.39 -19.24 -3.80
C VAL A 14 28.91 -19.02 -3.87
N HIS A 15 29.63 -19.98 -4.46
CA HIS A 15 31.07 -19.86 -4.64
C HIS A 15 31.40 -19.15 -5.95
N GLY A 16 31.57 -17.83 -5.86
CA GLY A 16 31.81 -16.94 -7.00
C GLY A 16 31.90 -15.47 -6.61
N PRO A 17 31.97 -14.56 -7.60
CA PRO A 17 31.88 -13.12 -7.37
C PRO A 17 30.54 -12.72 -6.72
N ILE A 18 30.52 -11.63 -5.93
CA ILE A 18 29.33 -11.19 -5.18
C ILE A 18 28.06 -11.09 -6.01
N ALA A 19 28.15 -10.68 -7.28
CA ALA A 19 27.00 -10.49 -8.17
C ALA A 19 26.16 -11.76 -8.37
N CYS A 20 26.76 -12.95 -8.29
CA CYS A 20 26.03 -14.22 -8.42
C CYS A 20 25.10 -14.48 -7.24
N CYS A 21 25.44 -13.99 -6.05
CA CYS A 21 24.61 -14.06 -4.86
C CYS A 21 23.67 -12.83 -4.79
N ALA A 22 24.24 -11.62 -4.75
CA ALA A 22 23.51 -10.38 -4.48
C ALA A 22 22.34 -10.09 -5.43
N ASN A 23 22.44 -10.45 -6.72
CA ASN A 23 21.36 -10.21 -7.69
C ASN A 23 20.20 -11.22 -7.62
N THR A 24 20.38 -12.33 -6.89
CA THR A 24 19.40 -13.43 -6.84
C THR A 24 18.94 -13.75 -5.43
N TRP A 25 19.63 -13.24 -4.42
CA TRP A 25 19.30 -13.36 -3.02
C TRP A 25 17.96 -12.69 -2.72
N GLU A 26 17.11 -13.38 -1.95
CA GLU A 26 15.76 -12.95 -1.53
C GLU A 26 14.80 -12.56 -2.68
N GLY A 27 15.16 -12.80 -3.95
CA GLY A 27 14.32 -12.46 -5.10
C GLY A 27 13.18 -13.46 -5.38
N ARG A 28 12.74 -14.23 -4.38
CA ARG A 28 11.69 -15.25 -4.52
C ARG A 28 10.74 -15.16 -3.34
N GLY A 29 9.46 -14.92 -3.61
CA GLY A 29 8.40 -14.85 -2.59
C GLY A 29 8.04 -16.22 -2.02
N VAL A 30 9.03 -16.98 -1.54
CA VAL A 30 8.82 -18.29 -0.90
C VAL A 30 8.51 -18.06 0.58
N LEU A 31 7.36 -18.55 1.02
CA LEU A 31 6.96 -18.54 2.42
C LEU A 31 7.38 -19.85 3.08
N SER A 32 7.64 -19.79 4.38
CA SER A 32 8.08 -20.94 5.16
C SER A 32 7.70 -20.78 6.61
N ALA A 33 7.09 -21.81 7.18
CA ALA A 33 6.75 -21.90 8.60
C ALA A 33 7.82 -22.64 9.41
N VAL A 34 8.80 -23.28 8.75
CA VAL A 34 9.73 -24.21 9.39
C VAL A 34 11.16 -23.67 9.54
N GLY A 35 11.46 -22.53 8.92
CA GLY A 35 12.76 -21.84 9.03
C GLY A 35 12.95 -20.71 8.00
N THR A 36 13.90 -19.83 8.28
CA THR A 36 14.22 -18.63 7.47
C THR A 36 15.62 -18.65 6.87
N MET A 37 16.39 -19.74 7.04
CA MET A 37 17.79 -19.84 6.59
C MET A 37 17.92 -19.63 5.08
N HIS A 38 16.96 -20.14 4.31
CA HIS A 38 16.87 -19.94 2.85
C HIS A 38 16.77 -18.48 2.41
N ARG A 39 16.29 -17.57 3.28
CA ARG A 39 16.21 -16.14 3.01
C ARG A 39 17.55 -15.44 3.25
N ARG A 40 18.62 -16.16 3.57
CA ARG A 40 19.96 -15.60 3.80
C ARG A 40 20.91 -15.90 2.66
N GLY A 41 21.73 -14.91 2.32
CA GLY A 41 22.65 -14.96 1.18
C GLY A 41 24.07 -15.19 1.66
N PHE A 42 24.66 -16.33 1.30
CA PHE A 42 26.05 -16.62 1.62
C PHE A 42 26.88 -16.68 0.34
N SER A 43 28.05 -16.06 0.35
CA SER A 43 28.93 -16.00 -0.82
C SER A 43 30.38 -15.96 -0.38
N THR A 44 31.25 -16.54 -1.21
CA THR A 44 32.70 -16.38 -1.04
C THR A 44 33.22 -15.03 -1.52
N ASP A 45 32.41 -14.29 -2.29
CA ASP A 45 32.77 -13.01 -2.92
C ASP A 45 34.20 -13.03 -3.50
N LEU A 46 34.41 -13.83 -4.54
CA LEU A 46 35.74 -14.01 -5.12
C LEU A 46 36.26 -12.70 -5.72
N SER A 47 37.43 -12.28 -5.24
CA SER A 47 38.20 -11.16 -5.77
C SER A 47 39.07 -11.60 -6.96
N GLU A 48 39.67 -10.62 -7.63
CA GLU A 48 40.63 -10.90 -8.71
C GLU A 48 41.77 -11.83 -8.26
N LEU A 49 42.29 -11.64 -7.04
CA LEU A 49 43.36 -12.48 -6.49
C LEU A 49 42.89 -13.91 -6.22
N ASP A 50 41.65 -14.08 -5.75
CA ASP A 50 41.09 -15.42 -5.52
C ASP A 50 40.91 -16.18 -6.86
N ILE A 51 40.60 -15.48 -7.95
CA ILE A 51 40.47 -16.09 -9.28
C ILE A 51 41.85 -16.51 -9.83
N ILE A 52 42.90 -15.71 -9.58
CA ILE A 52 44.26 -15.99 -10.04
C ILE A 52 44.90 -17.13 -9.25
N TYR A 53 44.73 -17.13 -7.92
CA TYR A 53 45.43 -18.06 -7.02
C TYR A 53 44.59 -19.25 -6.55
N GLY A 54 43.28 -19.24 -6.82
CA GLY A 54 42.32 -20.26 -6.38
C GLY A 54 41.49 -19.82 -5.17
N GLY A 55 40.18 -20.11 -5.21
CA GLY A 55 39.20 -19.72 -4.18
C GLY A 55 38.91 -20.78 -3.12
N GLU A 56 39.50 -21.97 -3.23
CA GLU A 56 39.18 -23.15 -2.41
C GLU A 56 39.34 -22.93 -0.89
N GLU A 57 40.45 -22.30 -0.46
CA GLU A 57 40.68 -22.04 0.97
C GLU A 57 39.71 -20.98 1.51
N LYS A 58 39.36 -19.98 0.66
CA LYS A 58 38.34 -18.99 1.02
C LYS A 58 36.99 -19.65 1.17
N LEU A 59 36.64 -20.58 0.27
CA LEU A 59 35.42 -21.37 0.39
C LEU A 59 35.39 -22.18 1.68
N ARG A 60 36.47 -22.90 2.01
CA ARG A 60 36.56 -23.68 3.24
C ARG A 60 36.28 -22.80 4.47
N ARG A 61 36.95 -21.64 4.56
CA ARG A 61 36.72 -20.67 5.63
C ARG A 61 35.27 -20.17 5.67
N THR A 62 34.68 -19.85 4.51
CA THR A 62 33.28 -19.43 4.43
C THR A 62 32.32 -20.51 4.93
N ILE A 63 32.55 -21.78 4.59
CA ILE A 63 31.73 -22.91 5.09
C ILE A 63 31.84 -22.99 6.61
N THR A 64 33.05 -22.96 7.16
CA THR A 64 33.28 -22.99 8.62
C THR A 64 32.55 -21.83 9.32
N GLU A 65 32.71 -20.60 8.83
CA GLU A 65 32.06 -19.42 9.42
C GLU A 65 30.53 -19.52 9.39
N VAL A 66 29.95 -20.02 8.30
CA VAL A 66 28.49 -20.23 8.18
C VAL A 66 28.02 -21.30 9.15
N VAL A 67 28.72 -22.44 9.25
CA VAL A 67 28.32 -23.53 10.15
C VAL A 67 28.44 -23.12 11.62
N GLU A 68 29.53 -22.45 12.00
CA GLU A 68 29.75 -22.03 13.39
C GLU A 68 28.74 -20.98 13.86
N ARG A 69 28.37 -20.03 12.98
CA ARG A 69 27.46 -18.94 13.32
C ARG A 69 26.00 -19.33 13.23
N GLU A 70 25.64 -20.07 12.18
CA GLU A 70 24.24 -20.29 11.79
C GLU A 70 23.72 -21.68 12.10
N GLN A 71 24.62 -22.63 12.38
CA GLN A 71 24.29 -24.01 12.76
C GLN A 71 23.22 -24.67 11.86
N PRO A 72 23.33 -24.57 10.51
CA PRO A 72 22.35 -25.18 9.63
C PRO A 72 22.48 -26.72 9.67
N PRO A 73 21.38 -27.47 9.44
CA PRO A 73 21.41 -28.93 9.33
C PRO A 73 22.14 -29.42 8.07
N ALA A 74 22.33 -28.57 7.06
CA ALA A 74 23.11 -28.84 5.86
C ALA A 74 23.55 -27.55 5.15
N VAL A 75 24.63 -27.64 4.38
CA VAL A 75 25.16 -26.55 3.56
C VAL A 75 25.22 -26.99 2.09
N PHE A 76 24.51 -26.31 1.20
CA PHE A 76 24.65 -26.49 -0.24
C PHE A 76 25.61 -25.46 -0.81
N VAL A 77 26.62 -25.91 -1.56
CA VAL A 77 27.63 -25.02 -2.16
C VAL A 77 27.51 -25.05 -3.68
N TYR A 78 27.30 -23.89 -4.30
CA TYR A 78 27.09 -23.76 -5.74
C TYR A 78 28.34 -23.28 -6.46
N SER A 79 28.77 -24.01 -7.50
CA SER A 79 29.75 -23.46 -8.44
C SER A 79 29.11 -22.44 -9.38
N THR A 80 29.91 -21.45 -9.79
CA THR A 80 29.53 -20.39 -10.71
C THR A 80 30.37 -20.46 -11.98
N CYS A 81 30.09 -19.59 -12.96
CA CYS A 81 30.87 -19.58 -14.22
C CYS A 81 32.38 -19.41 -13.97
N VAL A 82 32.77 -18.63 -12.96
CA VAL A 82 34.18 -18.37 -12.65
C VAL A 82 34.84 -19.62 -12.07
N THR A 83 34.27 -20.18 -11.01
CA THR A 83 34.84 -21.37 -10.33
C THR A 83 34.79 -22.63 -11.20
N GLY A 84 33.79 -22.73 -12.08
CA GLY A 84 33.73 -23.77 -13.10
C GLY A 84 34.76 -23.61 -14.23
N LEU A 85 35.21 -22.39 -14.53
CA LEU A 85 36.26 -22.12 -15.54
C LEU A 85 37.67 -22.27 -14.96
N THR A 86 37.88 -21.86 -13.72
CA THR A 86 39.16 -22.05 -13.01
C THR A 86 39.41 -23.52 -12.68
N GLY A 87 38.36 -24.35 -12.64
CA GLY A 87 38.46 -25.79 -12.46
C GLY A 87 38.70 -26.20 -11.01
N GLU A 88 38.18 -25.41 -10.05
CA GLU A 88 38.31 -25.69 -8.62
C GLU A 88 37.59 -26.98 -8.22
N ASP A 89 38.20 -27.76 -7.33
CA ASP A 89 37.64 -29.03 -6.86
C ASP A 89 36.69 -28.81 -5.68
N LEU A 90 35.53 -28.28 -6.02
CA LEU A 90 34.45 -28.06 -5.06
C LEU A 90 34.06 -29.34 -4.30
N THR A 91 34.18 -30.52 -4.93
CA THR A 91 33.82 -31.80 -4.29
C THR A 91 34.79 -32.14 -3.17
N ALA A 92 36.09 -31.99 -3.41
CA ALA A 92 37.11 -32.24 -2.40
C ALA A 92 37.00 -31.27 -1.21
N VAL A 93 36.81 -29.98 -1.48
CA VAL A 93 36.66 -28.96 -0.42
C VAL A 93 35.42 -29.24 0.45
N CYS A 94 34.27 -29.54 -0.18
CA CYS A 94 33.05 -29.86 0.55
C CYS A 94 33.21 -31.14 1.39
N ALA A 95 33.81 -32.20 0.84
CA ALA A 95 34.04 -33.44 1.58
C ALA A 95 34.98 -33.27 2.78
N ALA A 96 36.02 -32.44 2.64
CA ALA A 96 36.92 -32.10 3.73
C ALA A 96 36.19 -31.30 4.83
N ALA A 97 35.39 -30.30 4.45
CA ALA A 97 34.62 -29.49 5.39
C ALA A 97 33.55 -30.32 6.12
N GLU A 98 32.86 -31.23 5.43
CA GLU A 98 31.89 -32.15 6.04
C GLU A 98 32.56 -33.06 7.09
N ALA A 99 33.73 -33.60 6.77
CA ALA A 99 34.49 -34.44 7.71
C ALA A 99 35.00 -33.66 8.94
N GLU A 100 35.34 -32.38 8.76
CA GLU A 100 35.81 -31.50 9.84
C GLU A 100 34.67 -31.02 10.75
N LEU A 101 33.53 -30.66 10.17
CA LEU A 101 32.44 -29.96 10.87
C LEU A 101 31.31 -30.90 11.32
N GLY A 102 31.21 -32.11 10.76
CA GLY A 102 30.14 -33.06 11.07
C GLY A 102 28.75 -32.67 10.55
N VAL A 103 28.68 -31.66 9.68
CA VAL A 103 27.45 -31.18 9.02
C VAL A 103 27.54 -31.55 7.53
N PRO A 104 26.48 -32.09 6.90
CA PRO A 104 26.46 -32.36 5.47
C PRO A 104 26.82 -31.12 4.63
N VAL A 105 27.87 -31.21 3.81
CA VAL A 105 28.30 -30.13 2.88
C VAL A 105 28.21 -30.64 1.46
N ILE A 106 27.21 -30.16 0.73
CA ILE A 106 26.75 -30.77 -0.52
C ILE A 106 27.20 -29.89 -1.71
N PRO A 107 28.14 -30.36 -2.53
CA PRO A 107 28.58 -29.63 -3.72
C PRO A 107 27.53 -29.70 -4.83
N VAL A 108 27.21 -28.55 -5.44
CA VAL A 108 26.26 -28.41 -6.54
C VAL A 108 26.99 -27.83 -7.75
N HIS A 109 27.34 -28.73 -8.68
CA HIS A 109 28.06 -28.39 -9.92
C HIS A 109 27.11 -27.88 -10.99
N ALA A 110 26.80 -26.58 -10.97
CA ALA A 110 25.88 -25.97 -11.94
C ALA A 110 26.36 -24.61 -12.48
N PRO A 111 27.57 -24.52 -13.09
CA PRO A 111 28.05 -23.27 -13.64
C PRO A 111 27.15 -22.80 -14.80
N GLY A 112 26.92 -21.49 -14.90
CA GLY A 112 25.86 -20.95 -15.78
C GLY A 112 26.01 -21.25 -17.27
N PHE A 113 27.22 -21.57 -17.76
CA PHE A 113 27.46 -21.89 -19.16
C PHE A 113 27.11 -23.35 -19.54
N VAL A 114 26.80 -24.23 -18.58
CA VAL A 114 26.53 -25.66 -18.86
C VAL A 114 25.16 -25.90 -19.48
N GLY A 115 24.22 -24.97 -19.33
CA GLY A 115 22.94 -25.08 -19.98
C GLY A 115 21.83 -24.22 -19.38
N PRO A 116 20.59 -24.42 -19.84
CA PRO A 116 19.44 -23.60 -19.44
C PRO A 116 18.96 -23.91 -18.03
N LYS A 117 18.05 -23.08 -17.52
CA LYS A 117 17.35 -23.24 -16.23
C LYS A 117 16.92 -24.69 -15.95
N ASN A 118 16.29 -25.36 -16.91
CA ASN A 118 15.77 -26.72 -16.73
C ASN A 118 16.87 -27.77 -16.51
N LEU A 119 18.09 -27.55 -17.04
CA LEU A 119 19.23 -28.41 -16.74
C LEU A 119 19.69 -28.20 -15.29
N GLY A 120 19.79 -26.95 -14.83
CA GLY A 120 20.13 -26.65 -13.43
C GLY A 120 19.13 -27.24 -12.42
N ASN A 121 17.84 -27.29 -12.76
CA ASN A 121 16.83 -27.97 -11.95
C ASN A 121 17.05 -29.49 -11.90
N ARG A 122 17.41 -30.12 -13.04
CA ARG A 122 17.72 -31.56 -13.09
C ARG A 122 18.96 -31.90 -12.26
N ILE A 123 20.03 -31.11 -12.37
CA ILE A 123 21.25 -31.25 -11.58
C ILE A 123 20.93 -31.17 -10.08
N ALA A 124 20.08 -30.22 -9.67
CA ALA A 124 19.65 -30.13 -8.29
C ALA A 124 18.90 -31.38 -7.82
N GLY A 125 18.01 -31.93 -8.66
CA GLY A 125 17.33 -33.20 -8.37
C GLY A 125 18.29 -34.38 -8.25
N GLU A 126 19.29 -34.48 -9.14
CA GLU A 126 20.35 -35.50 -9.08
C GLU A 126 21.17 -35.38 -7.80
N VAL A 127 21.54 -34.16 -7.39
CA VAL A 127 22.23 -33.93 -6.12
C VAL A 127 21.42 -34.42 -4.92
N LEU A 128 20.10 -34.16 -4.88
CA LEU A 128 19.24 -34.69 -3.81
C LEU A 128 19.20 -36.21 -3.80
N LEU A 129 19.05 -36.84 -4.96
CA LEU A 129 19.04 -38.31 -5.09
C LEU A 129 20.35 -38.95 -4.64
N ASP A 130 21.48 -38.41 -5.08
CA ASP A 130 22.79 -39.04 -4.89
C ASP A 130 23.38 -38.78 -3.50
N ARG A 131 23.01 -37.66 -2.86
CA ARG A 131 23.64 -37.19 -1.61
C ARG A 131 22.72 -37.04 -0.42
N VAL A 132 21.39 -36.96 -0.61
CA VAL A 132 20.45 -36.59 0.48
C VAL A 132 19.42 -37.67 0.74
N ILE A 133 18.68 -38.09 -0.28
CA ILE A 133 17.58 -39.04 -0.16
C ILE A 133 18.12 -40.41 0.29
N GLY A 134 17.49 -41.02 1.30
CA GLY A 134 17.90 -42.32 1.85
C GLY A 134 19.01 -42.26 2.89
N THR A 135 19.44 -41.07 3.31
CA THR A 135 20.52 -40.90 4.32
C THR A 135 20.02 -40.86 5.77
N ALA A 136 18.70 -40.87 6.00
CA ALA A 136 18.07 -41.01 7.31
C ALA A 136 16.74 -41.74 7.19
N GLU A 137 16.18 -42.17 8.32
CA GLU A 137 14.86 -42.80 8.40
C GLU A 137 13.89 -41.90 9.18
N PRO A 138 12.60 -41.82 8.77
CA PRO A 138 11.59 -41.11 9.54
C PRO A 138 11.18 -41.89 10.79
N ASP A 139 10.76 -41.19 11.84
CA ASP A 139 10.26 -41.82 13.07
C ASP A 139 9.00 -42.68 12.82
N THR A 140 8.15 -42.26 11.88
CA THR A 140 6.86 -42.90 11.58
C THR A 140 6.56 -42.89 10.09
N VAL A 141 6.11 -44.05 9.60
CA VAL A 141 5.59 -44.22 8.24
C VAL A 141 4.13 -44.64 8.25
N THR A 142 3.34 -44.17 7.29
CA THR A 142 1.92 -44.50 7.12
C THR A 142 1.64 -45.08 5.73
N PRO A 143 0.49 -45.78 5.54
CA PRO A 143 0.06 -46.24 4.22
C PRO A 143 -0.26 -45.12 3.21
N THR A 144 -0.39 -43.88 3.69
CA THR A 144 -0.83 -42.72 2.91
C THR A 144 0.25 -41.64 2.79
N ASP A 145 1.50 -41.99 3.06
CA ASP A 145 2.65 -41.09 2.97
C ASP A 145 3.00 -40.82 1.49
N ILE A 146 3.00 -39.55 1.08
CA ILE A 146 3.42 -39.11 -0.26
C ILE A 146 4.70 -38.28 -0.22
N VAL A 147 5.41 -38.25 -1.35
CA VAL A 147 6.51 -37.30 -1.62
C VAL A 147 6.01 -36.26 -2.60
N LEU A 148 5.97 -35.00 -2.20
CA LEU A 148 5.57 -33.89 -3.05
C LEU A 148 6.80 -33.32 -3.75
N ILE A 149 6.81 -33.31 -5.08
CA ILE A 149 7.98 -32.90 -5.88
C ILE A 149 7.60 -31.76 -6.82
N GLY A 150 8.37 -30.67 -6.82
CA GLY A 150 8.15 -29.52 -7.71
C GLY A 150 7.26 -28.41 -7.16
N GLU A 151 6.79 -28.54 -5.91
CA GLU A 151 6.12 -27.44 -5.20
C GLU A 151 7.16 -26.59 -4.46
N TYR A 152 7.07 -25.27 -4.60
CA TYR A 152 8.04 -24.29 -4.10
C TYR A 152 7.48 -23.38 -2.99
N ASN A 153 6.19 -23.51 -2.65
CA ASN A 153 5.48 -22.66 -1.69
C ASN A 153 5.60 -21.15 -1.98
N VAL A 154 5.44 -20.79 -3.27
CA VAL A 154 5.42 -19.38 -3.68
C VAL A 154 4.15 -18.74 -3.13
N ALA A 155 4.29 -17.61 -2.44
CA ALA A 155 3.21 -16.85 -1.83
C ALA A 155 2.30 -17.65 -0.87
N GLY A 156 2.75 -18.81 -0.38
CA GLY A 156 1.95 -19.67 0.50
C GLY A 156 1.03 -20.67 -0.23
N ASP A 157 1.27 -20.96 -1.52
CA ASP A 157 0.48 -21.97 -2.27
C ASP A 157 0.28 -23.29 -1.51
N LEU A 158 1.31 -23.77 -0.79
CA LEU A 158 1.25 -25.04 -0.07
C LEU A 158 0.35 -24.96 1.17
N ASP A 159 0.22 -23.78 1.77
CA ASP A 159 -0.64 -23.55 2.93
C ASP A 159 -2.13 -23.76 2.57
N LEU A 160 -2.48 -23.60 1.29
CA LEU A 160 -3.83 -23.88 0.76
C LEU A 160 -4.01 -25.33 0.29
N VAL A 161 -2.94 -26.01 -0.12
CA VAL A 161 -2.99 -27.38 -0.67
C VAL A 161 -2.87 -28.45 0.42
N GLU A 162 -2.01 -28.23 1.42
CA GLU A 162 -1.75 -29.20 2.48
C GLU A 162 -3.01 -29.56 3.30
N PRO A 163 -3.89 -28.60 3.67
CA PRO A 163 -5.15 -28.92 4.35
C PRO A 163 -6.08 -29.82 3.53
N LEU A 164 -6.11 -29.68 2.21
CA LEU A 164 -6.94 -30.51 1.32
C LEU A 164 -6.46 -31.96 1.34
N LEU A 165 -5.14 -32.18 1.25
CA LEU A 165 -4.53 -33.50 1.35
C LEU A 165 -4.75 -34.12 2.73
N ALA A 166 -4.56 -33.34 3.80
CA ALA A 166 -4.74 -33.80 5.17
C ALA A 166 -6.19 -34.22 5.46
N ARG A 167 -7.20 -33.45 5.02
CA ARG A 167 -8.63 -33.81 5.13
C ARG A 167 -8.98 -35.08 4.38
N ALA A 168 -8.34 -35.34 3.25
CA ALA A 168 -8.46 -36.61 2.54
C ALA A 168 -7.74 -37.80 3.24
N GLY A 169 -6.99 -37.52 4.30
CA GLY A 169 -6.17 -38.50 5.01
C GLY A 169 -4.89 -38.88 4.26
N ILE A 170 -4.38 -37.97 3.42
CA ILE A 170 -3.10 -38.11 2.73
C ILE A 170 -2.04 -37.31 3.51
N ARG A 171 -0.93 -37.95 3.86
CA ARG A 171 0.14 -37.32 4.63
C ARG A 171 1.30 -36.98 3.70
N ILE A 172 1.76 -35.74 3.72
CA ILE A 172 3.01 -35.35 3.05
C ILE A 172 4.16 -35.78 3.97
N LEU A 173 4.92 -36.79 3.55
CA LEU A 173 6.10 -37.27 4.29
C LEU A 173 7.31 -36.39 4.00
N SER A 174 7.43 -35.91 2.76
CA SER A 174 8.59 -35.17 2.28
C SER A 174 8.20 -34.19 1.17
N ARG A 175 8.70 -32.96 1.28
CA ARG A 175 8.55 -31.89 0.29
C ARG A 175 9.87 -31.66 -0.45
N ILE A 176 9.81 -31.67 -1.77
CA ILE A 176 10.92 -31.31 -2.66
C ILE A 176 10.42 -30.13 -3.51
N THR A 177 10.50 -28.88 -3.05
CA THR A 177 11.36 -28.39 -1.95
C THR A 177 10.83 -27.21 -1.15
N GLY A 178 9.71 -26.59 -1.54
CA GLY A 178 9.15 -25.44 -0.82
C GLY A 178 8.71 -25.80 0.60
N ASN A 179 9.01 -24.91 1.56
CA ASN A 179 8.70 -25.10 2.99
C ASN A 179 9.28 -26.42 3.56
N ALA A 180 10.30 -26.99 2.92
CA ALA A 180 10.87 -28.27 3.32
C ALA A 180 11.96 -28.10 4.38
N ARG A 181 12.00 -28.98 5.37
CA ARG A 181 13.20 -29.20 6.19
C ARG A 181 14.20 -30.06 5.43
N PHE A 182 15.49 -29.85 5.66
CA PHE A 182 16.52 -30.74 5.10
C PHE A 182 16.29 -32.20 5.53
N GLU A 183 15.83 -32.41 6.77
CA GLU A 183 15.62 -33.73 7.32
C GLU A 183 14.53 -34.53 6.60
N GLU A 184 13.38 -33.91 6.27
CA GLU A 184 12.29 -34.62 5.59
C GLU A 184 12.65 -35.06 4.17
N ILE A 185 13.58 -34.36 3.50
CA ILE A 185 14.05 -34.75 2.17
C ILE A 185 14.83 -36.06 2.24
N ARG A 186 15.56 -36.30 3.34
CA ARG A 186 16.31 -37.55 3.55
C ARG A 186 15.38 -38.76 3.64
N TRP A 187 14.12 -38.57 4.05
CA TRP A 187 13.11 -39.62 4.23
C TRP A 187 12.30 -39.93 2.96
N ALA A 188 12.52 -39.22 1.85
CA ALA A 188 11.70 -39.34 0.64
C ALA A 188 11.65 -40.79 0.08
N HIS A 189 12.66 -41.62 0.35
CA HIS A 189 12.69 -43.04 -0.05
C HIS A 189 11.68 -43.93 0.71
N ARG A 190 10.97 -43.39 1.72
CA ARG A 190 9.92 -44.09 2.46
C ARG A 190 8.49 -43.75 2.01
N GLY A 191 8.32 -42.84 1.05
CA GLY A 191 7.01 -42.54 0.48
C GLY A 191 6.34 -43.73 -0.20
N ARG A 192 5.02 -43.65 -0.37
CA ARG A 192 4.22 -44.64 -1.11
C ARG A 192 3.96 -44.20 -2.54
N VAL A 193 3.78 -42.90 -2.77
CA VAL A 193 3.56 -42.30 -4.09
C VAL A 193 4.31 -40.97 -4.17
N SER A 194 4.92 -40.68 -5.31
CA SER A 194 5.47 -39.35 -5.61
C SER A 194 4.48 -38.53 -6.44
N ALA A 195 4.15 -37.33 -5.98
CA ALA A 195 3.28 -36.39 -6.69
C ALA A 195 4.14 -35.27 -7.30
N VAL A 196 4.29 -35.25 -8.63
CA VAL A 196 5.11 -34.26 -9.35
C VAL A 196 4.24 -33.09 -9.77
N VAL A 197 4.39 -31.95 -9.10
CA VAL A 197 3.64 -30.71 -9.30
C VAL A 197 4.29 -29.87 -10.38
N CYS A 198 3.64 -29.74 -11.54
CA CYS A 198 3.98 -28.79 -12.61
C CYS A 198 5.48 -28.65 -12.94
N SER A 199 6.27 -29.74 -12.83
CA SER A 199 7.74 -29.68 -12.93
C SER A 199 8.34 -30.85 -13.69
N ARG A 200 8.45 -30.70 -15.02
CA ARG A 200 9.14 -31.68 -15.89
C ARG A 200 10.61 -31.84 -15.53
N ALA A 201 11.24 -30.80 -15.00
CA ALA A 201 12.65 -30.81 -14.66
C ALA A 201 12.99 -31.68 -13.43
N LEU A 202 11.99 -32.09 -12.63
CA LEU A 202 12.17 -32.99 -11.48
C LEU A 202 11.53 -34.36 -11.68
N VAL A 203 11.02 -34.66 -12.89
CA VAL A 203 10.54 -36.01 -13.23
C VAL A 203 11.67 -37.04 -13.10
N ASN A 204 12.93 -36.65 -13.33
CA ASN A 204 14.09 -37.52 -13.09
C ASN A 204 14.18 -38.01 -11.63
N VAL A 205 13.79 -37.15 -10.66
CA VAL A 205 13.73 -37.53 -9.24
C VAL A 205 12.67 -38.61 -9.03
N ALA A 206 11.47 -38.39 -9.57
CA ALA A 206 10.36 -39.34 -9.47
C ALA A 206 10.66 -40.68 -10.16
N GLU A 207 11.25 -40.65 -11.37
CA GLU A 207 11.66 -41.86 -12.09
C GLU A 207 12.72 -42.65 -11.32
N LYS A 208 13.68 -41.96 -10.69
CA LYS A 208 14.70 -42.62 -9.88
C LYS A 208 14.11 -43.21 -8.61
N LEU A 209 13.20 -42.51 -7.93
CA LEU A 209 12.47 -43.05 -6.77
C LEU A 209 11.69 -44.32 -7.14
N ARG A 210 11.05 -44.34 -8.32
CA ARG A 210 10.40 -45.54 -8.86
C ARG A 210 11.39 -46.67 -9.09
N ASN A 211 12.49 -46.41 -9.78
CA ASN A 211 13.44 -47.46 -10.18
C ASN A 211 14.28 -47.99 -9.01
N SER A 212 14.61 -47.14 -8.03
CA SER A 212 15.49 -47.49 -6.91
C SER A 212 14.74 -47.93 -5.65
N TYR A 213 13.54 -47.39 -5.40
CA TYR A 213 12.76 -47.65 -4.18
C TYR A 213 11.36 -48.21 -4.46
N GLY A 214 10.96 -48.39 -5.72
CA GLY A 214 9.65 -48.93 -6.08
C GLY A 214 8.48 -47.96 -5.89
N ILE A 215 8.75 -46.67 -5.73
CA ILE A 215 7.73 -45.64 -5.46
C ILE A 215 7.15 -45.14 -6.80
N PRO A 216 5.91 -45.48 -7.18
CA PRO A 216 5.30 -44.93 -8.40
C PRO A 216 5.10 -43.41 -8.28
N TYR A 217 4.91 -42.75 -9.42
CA TYR A 217 4.62 -41.32 -9.45
C TYR A 217 3.42 -40.99 -10.32
N VAL A 218 2.79 -39.86 -9.99
CA VAL A 218 1.73 -39.21 -10.77
C VAL A 218 2.13 -37.75 -11.04
N GLU A 219 1.79 -37.24 -12.21
CA GLU A 219 1.91 -35.81 -12.52
C GLU A 219 0.62 -35.10 -12.12
N VAL A 220 0.74 -34.00 -11.39
CA VAL A 220 -0.38 -33.28 -10.80
C VAL A 220 -0.25 -31.77 -10.99
N SER A 221 -1.38 -31.08 -10.87
CA SER A 221 -1.46 -29.62 -10.81
C SER A 221 -2.53 -29.19 -9.82
N PHE A 222 -2.21 -28.20 -9.00
CA PHE A 222 -3.15 -27.62 -8.03
C PHE A 222 -3.71 -26.26 -8.47
N PHE A 223 -3.67 -25.96 -9.77
CA PHE A 223 -4.22 -24.73 -10.33
C PHE A 223 -5.46 -25.04 -11.18
N GLY A 224 -6.61 -24.46 -10.80
CA GLY A 224 -7.90 -24.74 -11.41
C GLY A 224 -8.62 -25.91 -10.75
N SER A 225 -9.92 -25.76 -10.51
CA SER A 225 -10.75 -26.77 -9.83
C SER A 225 -10.76 -28.10 -10.57
N THR A 226 -10.79 -28.05 -11.91
CA THR A 226 -10.77 -29.25 -12.77
C THR A 226 -9.50 -30.07 -12.54
N GLU A 227 -8.34 -29.42 -12.50
CA GLU A 227 -7.05 -30.09 -12.35
C GLU A 227 -6.74 -30.45 -10.90
N ILE A 228 -7.23 -29.68 -9.92
CA ILE A 228 -7.18 -30.05 -8.49
C ILE A 228 -7.94 -31.36 -8.27
N ALA A 229 -9.20 -31.43 -8.69
CA ALA A 229 -10.04 -32.62 -8.51
C ALA A 229 -9.42 -33.86 -9.18
N ARG A 230 -8.90 -33.69 -10.41
CA ARG A 230 -8.17 -34.74 -11.13
C ARG A 230 -6.93 -35.19 -10.37
N SER A 231 -6.13 -34.26 -9.89
CA SER A 231 -4.87 -34.52 -9.20
C SER A 231 -5.08 -35.28 -7.89
N LEU A 232 -6.04 -34.86 -7.07
CA LEU A 232 -6.39 -35.54 -5.82
C LEU A 232 -6.85 -36.98 -6.07
N ARG A 233 -7.68 -37.20 -7.09
CA ARG A 233 -8.15 -38.54 -7.49
C ARG A 233 -6.99 -39.43 -7.96
N LEU A 234 -6.08 -38.89 -8.78
CA LEU A 234 -4.91 -39.65 -9.26
C LEU A 234 -3.99 -40.08 -8.11
N ILE A 235 -3.75 -39.20 -7.12
CA ILE A 235 -2.97 -39.55 -5.93
C ILE A 235 -3.67 -40.66 -5.14
N ALA A 236 -4.98 -40.52 -4.91
CA ALA A 236 -5.77 -41.51 -4.17
C ALA A 236 -5.79 -42.88 -4.85
N ASP A 237 -6.05 -42.92 -6.16
CA ASP A 237 -6.08 -44.17 -6.93
C ASP A 237 -4.73 -44.88 -6.88
N MET A 238 -3.63 -44.12 -6.99
CA MET A 238 -2.29 -44.70 -6.91
C MET A 238 -1.98 -45.22 -5.49
N LEU A 239 -2.41 -44.51 -4.44
CA LEU A 239 -2.23 -44.95 -3.06
C LEU A 239 -2.99 -46.25 -2.76
N GLU A 240 -4.27 -46.33 -3.18
CA GLU A 240 -5.07 -47.55 -3.00
C GLU A 240 -4.51 -48.73 -3.82
N LEU A 241 -3.92 -48.46 -4.99
CA LEU A 241 -3.29 -49.48 -5.81
C LEU A 241 -2.04 -50.08 -5.15
N VAL A 242 -1.22 -49.26 -4.49
CA VAL A 242 0.07 -49.70 -3.93
C VAL A 242 0.05 -50.01 -2.43
N SER A 243 -0.97 -49.57 -1.71
CA SER A 243 -1.11 -49.75 -0.26
C SER A 243 -2.47 -50.36 0.07
N PRO A 244 -2.55 -51.66 0.39
CA PRO A 244 -3.79 -52.33 0.77
C PRO A 244 -4.51 -51.71 1.98
N ASP A 245 -3.76 -51.04 2.87
CA ASP A 245 -4.29 -50.36 4.06
C ASP A 245 -4.75 -48.92 3.78
N ALA A 246 -4.60 -48.43 2.54
CA ALA A 246 -5.05 -47.10 2.12
C ALA A 246 -6.51 -47.10 1.59
N VAL A 247 -7.24 -48.20 1.72
CA VAL A 247 -8.62 -48.34 1.23
C VAL A 247 -9.52 -47.24 1.79
N GLY A 248 -10.26 -46.56 0.90
CA GLY A 248 -11.19 -45.51 1.23
C GLY A 248 -10.61 -44.10 1.18
N VAL A 249 -9.31 -43.94 0.83
CA VAL A 249 -8.73 -42.62 0.51
C VAL A 249 -9.48 -41.99 -0.66
N ARG A 250 -9.82 -42.76 -1.70
CA ARG A 250 -10.55 -42.25 -2.87
C ARG A 250 -11.92 -41.68 -2.50
N ALA A 251 -12.66 -42.39 -1.65
CA ALA A 251 -13.96 -41.92 -1.17
C ALA A 251 -13.86 -40.63 -0.34
N ARG A 252 -12.82 -40.49 0.49
CA ARG A 252 -12.56 -39.25 1.24
C ARG A 252 -12.17 -38.09 0.32
N VAL A 253 -11.34 -38.34 -0.68
CA VAL A 253 -10.99 -37.35 -1.71
C VAL A 253 -12.25 -36.86 -2.43
N ASP A 254 -13.12 -37.76 -2.88
CA ASP A 254 -14.35 -37.36 -3.58
C ASP A 254 -15.30 -36.57 -2.66
N ALA A 255 -15.32 -36.87 -1.35
CA ALA A 255 -16.09 -36.09 -0.38
C ALA A 255 -15.53 -34.67 -0.19
N VAL A 256 -14.20 -34.52 -0.08
CA VAL A 256 -13.54 -33.20 0.00
C VAL A 256 -13.80 -32.40 -1.28
N ILE A 257 -13.62 -33.00 -2.45
CA ILE A 257 -13.89 -32.34 -3.74
C ILE A 257 -15.34 -31.85 -3.81
N ALA A 258 -16.31 -32.69 -3.43
CA ALA A 258 -17.72 -32.31 -3.47
C ALA A 258 -18.05 -31.16 -2.51
N GLU A 259 -17.42 -31.12 -1.33
CA GLU A 259 -17.59 -30.04 -0.35
C GLU A 259 -17.02 -28.71 -0.87
N GLU A 260 -15.79 -28.73 -1.41
CA GLU A 260 -15.13 -27.53 -1.96
C GLU A 260 -15.89 -27.00 -3.19
N GLU A 261 -16.21 -27.87 -4.15
CA GLU A 261 -16.90 -27.48 -5.39
C GLU A 261 -18.33 -26.97 -5.15
N ALA A 262 -19.01 -27.44 -4.10
CA ALA A 262 -20.34 -26.94 -3.72
C ALA A 262 -20.33 -25.46 -3.31
N THR A 263 -19.20 -24.96 -2.78
CA THR A 263 -19.06 -23.57 -2.36
C THR A 263 -18.40 -22.69 -3.42
N LEU A 264 -17.64 -23.29 -4.35
CA LEU A 264 -16.85 -22.58 -5.35
C LEU A 264 -17.71 -21.71 -6.29
N PHE A 265 -18.88 -22.20 -6.74
CA PHE A 265 -19.74 -21.43 -7.63
C PHE A 265 -20.22 -20.13 -6.99
N THR A 266 -20.66 -20.20 -5.72
CA THR A 266 -21.06 -19.03 -4.93
C THR A 266 -19.90 -18.06 -4.73
N ALA A 267 -18.69 -18.59 -4.52
CA ALA A 267 -17.49 -17.78 -4.38
C ALA A 267 -17.11 -17.01 -5.66
N PHE A 268 -17.52 -17.47 -6.85
CA PHE A 268 -17.32 -16.78 -8.12
C PHE A 268 -18.41 -15.78 -8.50
N GLU A 269 -19.56 -15.75 -7.80
CA GLU A 269 -20.64 -14.80 -8.10
C GLU A 269 -20.17 -13.33 -8.13
N PRO A 270 -19.30 -12.86 -7.20
CA PRO A 270 -18.78 -11.50 -7.25
C PRO A 270 -17.92 -11.17 -8.48
N PHE A 271 -17.37 -12.18 -9.16
CA PHE A 271 -16.40 -12.03 -10.26
C PHE A 271 -17.00 -12.40 -11.63
N ALA A 272 -18.33 -12.30 -11.76
CA ALA A 272 -19.04 -12.67 -12.99
C ALA A 272 -18.65 -11.82 -14.22
N ASP A 273 -18.08 -10.64 -14.00
CA ASP A 273 -17.58 -9.73 -15.05
C ASP A 273 -16.35 -10.29 -15.78
N LEU A 274 -15.64 -11.27 -15.21
CA LEU A 274 -14.51 -11.95 -15.85
C LEU A 274 -14.94 -12.91 -16.97
N ARG A 275 -16.20 -13.35 -16.98
CA ARG A 275 -16.69 -14.34 -17.93
C ARG A 275 -16.63 -13.83 -19.37
N GLY A 276 -15.99 -14.60 -20.25
CA GLY A 276 -15.82 -14.27 -21.66
C GLY A 276 -14.71 -13.25 -21.95
N LYS A 277 -13.95 -12.80 -20.94
CA LYS A 277 -12.76 -11.96 -21.18
C LYS A 277 -11.65 -12.77 -21.82
N ARG A 278 -10.85 -12.10 -22.63
CA ARG A 278 -9.82 -12.69 -23.49
C ARG A 278 -8.44 -12.45 -22.90
N ALA A 279 -7.78 -13.48 -22.38
CA ALA A 279 -6.45 -13.37 -21.77
C ALA A 279 -5.31 -13.68 -22.75
N VAL A 280 -4.27 -12.85 -22.72
CA VAL A 280 -2.96 -13.19 -23.28
C VAL A 280 -2.12 -13.79 -22.15
N LEU A 281 -1.80 -15.08 -22.24
CA LEU A 281 -1.04 -15.79 -21.22
C LEU A 281 0.44 -15.91 -21.63
N TYR A 282 1.32 -15.39 -20.78
CA TYR A 282 2.76 -15.62 -20.89
C TYR A 282 3.36 -16.08 -19.57
N SER A 283 3.23 -17.37 -19.31
CA SER A 283 4.02 -18.11 -18.31
C SER A 283 5.10 -18.96 -18.99
N GLY A 284 6.20 -19.25 -18.30
CA GLY A 284 7.24 -20.13 -18.84
C GLY A 284 7.01 -21.61 -18.50
N GLY A 285 7.19 -22.50 -19.48
CA GLY A 285 7.28 -23.96 -19.28
C GLY A 285 5.94 -24.63 -18.93
N VAL A 286 5.97 -25.57 -17.97
CA VAL A 286 4.84 -26.42 -17.58
C VAL A 286 3.68 -25.65 -16.94
N LYS A 287 3.91 -24.42 -16.45
CA LYS A 287 2.84 -23.58 -15.87
C LYS A 287 1.81 -23.09 -16.90
N SER A 288 2.13 -23.13 -18.20
CA SER A 288 1.26 -22.57 -19.24
C SER A 288 -0.05 -23.33 -19.40
N TRP A 289 -0.06 -24.66 -19.30
CA TRP A 289 -1.31 -25.41 -19.40
C TRP A 289 -2.13 -25.37 -18.10
N SER A 290 -1.48 -25.39 -16.93
CA SER A 290 -2.17 -25.33 -15.64
C SER A 290 -2.86 -23.98 -15.44
N MET A 291 -2.22 -22.90 -15.86
CA MET A 291 -2.82 -21.56 -15.83
C MET A 291 -3.97 -21.41 -16.84
N VAL A 292 -3.88 -22.06 -18.02
CA VAL A 292 -5.02 -22.13 -18.95
C VAL A 292 -6.23 -22.80 -18.30
N SER A 293 -6.03 -23.89 -17.55
CA SER A 293 -7.15 -24.54 -16.83
C SER A 293 -7.76 -23.61 -15.80
N ALA A 294 -6.94 -22.98 -14.94
CA ALA A 294 -7.42 -22.06 -13.92
C ALA A 294 -8.23 -20.88 -14.50
N LEU A 295 -7.71 -20.24 -15.57
CA LEU A 295 -8.40 -19.14 -16.24
C LEU A 295 -9.74 -19.59 -16.83
N ARG A 296 -9.83 -20.80 -17.39
CA ARG A 296 -11.08 -21.36 -17.93
C ARG A 296 -12.09 -21.72 -16.86
N ASP A 297 -11.63 -22.26 -15.74
CA ASP A 297 -12.49 -22.56 -14.58
C ASP A 297 -13.12 -21.25 -14.03
N ILE A 298 -12.42 -20.12 -14.13
CA ILE A 298 -12.94 -18.77 -13.82
C ILE A 298 -13.89 -18.25 -14.93
N GLY A 299 -13.76 -18.75 -16.16
CA GLY A 299 -14.58 -18.36 -17.32
C GLY A 299 -13.88 -17.40 -18.29
N ILE A 300 -12.56 -17.30 -18.25
CA ILE A 300 -11.73 -16.46 -19.12
C ILE A 300 -11.22 -17.28 -20.31
N ASP A 301 -11.38 -16.74 -21.52
CA ASP A 301 -10.90 -17.33 -22.76
C ASP A 301 -9.43 -16.96 -23.00
N VAL A 302 -8.54 -17.95 -23.02
CA VAL A 302 -7.13 -17.70 -23.33
C VAL A 302 -6.94 -17.66 -24.85
N ILE A 303 -6.58 -16.48 -25.36
CA ILE A 303 -6.50 -16.23 -26.81
C ILE A 303 -5.10 -16.35 -27.36
N ALA A 304 -4.07 -16.38 -26.53
CA ALA A 304 -2.69 -16.61 -26.93
C ALA A 304 -1.88 -17.14 -25.76
N VAL A 305 -0.98 -18.10 -26.03
CA VAL A 305 -0.09 -18.67 -25.03
C VAL A 305 1.35 -18.60 -25.52
N GLY A 306 2.20 -17.92 -24.74
CA GLY A 306 3.65 -17.95 -24.95
C GLY A 306 4.25 -19.30 -24.51
N VAL A 307 4.80 -20.07 -25.44
CA VAL A 307 5.35 -21.42 -25.16
C VAL A 307 6.86 -21.54 -25.38
N LYS A 308 7.59 -20.44 -25.54
CA LYS A 308 9.04 -20.44 -25.86
C LYS A 308 9.92 -21.39 -25.02
N LYS A 309 9.45 -21.80 -23.84
CA LYS A 309 10.14 -22.71 -22.90
C LYS A 309 9.35 -23.98 -22.58
N ALA A 310 8.26 -24.25 -23.28
CA ALA A 310 7.42 -25.42 -23.11
C ALA A 310 8.00 -26.61 -23.91
N SER A 311 7.63 -27.82 -23.52
CA SER A 311 7.94 -29.04 -24.27
C SER A 311 6.85 -29.35 -25.31
N HIS A 312 7.13 -30.22 -26.28
CA HIS A 312 6.15 -30.61 -27.30
C HIS A 312 4.84 -31.16 -26.69
N GLU A 313 4.96 -31.92 -25.61
CA GLU A 313 3.82 -32.48 -24.87
C GLU A 313 3.03 -31.42 -24.08
N ASP A 314 3.70 -30.36 -23.60
CA ASP A 314 3.02 -29.21 -23.01
C ASP A 314 2.24 -28.44 -24.08
N GLU A 315 2.80 -28.30 -25.29
CA GLU A 315 2.08 -27.72 -26.44
C GLU A 315 0.87 -28.57 -26.83
N GLU A 316 0.98 -29.90 -26.81
CA GLU A 316 -0.14 -30.81 -27.05
C GLU A 316 -1.24 -30.64 -25.98
N LYS A 317 -0.89 -30.54 -24.70
CA LYS A 317 -1.85 -30.26 -23.62
C LYS A 317 -2.53 -28.90 -23.82
N VAL A 318 -1.77 -27.87 -24.21
CA VAL A 318 -2.33 -26.54 -24.52
C VAL A 318 -3.26 -26.61 -25.73
N ARG A 319 -2.92 -27.34 -26.81
CA ARG A 319 -3.82 -27.54 -27.97
C ARG A 319 -5.06 -28.36 -27.61
N ALA A 320 -4.93 -29.37 -26.76
CA ALA A 320 -6.07 -30.15 -26.28
C ALA A 320 -7.05 -29.30 -25.46
N LEU A 321 -6.53 -28.34 -24.69
CA LEU A 321 -7.35 -27.35 -24.01
C LEU A 321 -7.91 -26.34 -25.02
N LEU A 322 -7.07 -25.55 -25.68
CA LEU A 322 -7.44 -24.37 -26.48
C LEU A 322 -8.04 -24.65 -27.87
N GLY A 323 -7.93 -25.88 -28.37
CA GLY A 323 -8.26 -26.26 -29.74
C GLY A 323 -7.05 -26.25 -30.67
N GLU A 324 -7.16 -26.92 -31.83
CA GLU A 324 -6.06 -27.08 -32.79
C GLU A 324 -5.57 -25.73 -33.38
N ASP A 325 -6.45 -24.73 -33.48
CA ASP A 325 -6.15 -23.41 -34.04
C ASP A 325 -5.60 -22.40 -33.00
N ALA A 326 -5.25 -22.86 -31.79
CA ALA A 326 -4.76 -21.99 -30.72
C ALA A 326 -3.45 -21.29 -31.12
N PRO A 327 -3.35 -19.94 -31.04
CA PRO A 327 -2.15 -19.21 -31.42
C PRO A 327 -1.09 -19.36 -30.31
N ILE A 328 -0.30 -20.41 -30.49
CA ILE A 328 0.86 -20.76 -29.69
C ILE A 328 2.07 -19.97 -30.22
N LEU A 329 2.72 -19.17 -29.36
CA LEU A 329 3.73 -18.20 -29.79
C LEU A 329 5.11 -18.47 -29.17
N GLU A 330 6.13 -18.51 -30.03
CA GLU A 330 7.54 -18.61 -29.65
C GLU A 330 8.20 -17.26 -29.42
N ASP A 331 7.83 -16.23 -30.19
CA ASP A 331 8.24 -14.84 -29.92
C ASP A 331 7.14 -14.11 -29.16
N ILE A 332 7.57 -13.48 -28.08
CA ILE A 332 6.74 -12.83 -27.06
C ILE A 332 7.49 -11.58 -26.58
N SER A 333 8.21 -10.96 -27.51
CA SER A 333 8.76 -9.63 -27.33
C SER A 333 7.62 -8.63 -27.02
N PRO A 334 7.91 -7.50 -26.34
CA PRO A 334 6.90 -6.47 -26.08
C PRO A 334 6.09 -6.06 -27.32
N LYS A 335 6.71 -6.11 -28.51
CA LYS A 335 6.03 -5.84 -29.80
C LYS A 335 4.93 -6.86 -30.11
N VAL A 336 5.17 -8.14 -29.88
CA VAL A 336 4.19 -9.21 -30.12
C VAL A 336 3.06 -9.11 -29.10
N ILE A 337 3.38 -8.92 -27.81
CA ILE A 337 2.36 -8.76 -26.76
C ILE A 337 1.43 -7.58 -27.10
N ARG A 338 1.98 -6.41 -27.48
CA ARG A 338 1.17 -5.25 -27.93
C ARG A 338 0.25 -5.57 -29.10
N ARG A 339 0.72 -6.35 -30.07
CA ARG A 339 -0.10 -6.77 -31.21
C ARG A 339 -1.28 -7.65 -30.77
N LEU A 340 -1.03 -8.63 -29.90
CA LEU A 340 -2.08 -9.54 -29.41
C LEU A 340 -3.13 -8.81 -28.59
N MET A 341 -2.69 -7.89 -27.72
CA MET A 341 -3.60 -7.03 -26.97
C MET A 341 -4.46 -6.17 -27.93
N ALA A 342 -3.86 -5.61 -28.98
CA ALA A 342 -4.60 -4.85 -30.00
C ALA A 342 -5.55 -5.71 -30.87
N GLU A 343 -5.30 -7.01 -31.01
CA GLU A 343 -6.17 -7.99 -31.70
C GLU A 343 -7.30 -8.52 -30.77
N GLY A 344 -7.50 -7.87 -29.63
CA GLY A 344 -8.63 -8.06 -28.72
C GLY A 344 -8.30 -8.88 -27.47
N GLY A 345 -7.10 -8.72 -26.92
CA GLY A 345 -6.78 -9.17 -25.56
C GLY A 345 -7.27 -8.17 -24.52
N ASP A 346 -8.05 -8.65 -23.56
CA ASP A 346 -8.62 -7.83 -22.48
C ASP A 346 -7.67 -7.72 -21.28
N LEU A 347 -6.84 -8.74 -21.03
CA LEU A 347 -5.93 -8.79 -19.87
C LEU A 347 -4.65 -9.61 -20.16
N LEU A 348 -3.55 -9.25 -19.49
CA LEU A 348 -2.25 -9.91 -19.60
C LEU A 348 -1.93 -10.71 -18.33
N VAL A 349 -1.82 -12.03 -18.46
CA VAL A 349 -1.38 -12.91 -17.36
C VAL A 349 0.07 -13.29 -17.63
N ALA A 350 1.04 -12.76 -16.91
CA ALA A 350 2.44 -13.05 -17.19
C ALA A 350 3.35 -12.96 -15.95
N GLY A 351 4.67 -13.06 -16.14
CA GLY A 351 5.64 -12.80 -15.07
C GLY A 351 5.89 -11.32 -14.80
N GLY A 352 6.36 -10.97 -13.60
CA GLY A 352 6.70 -9.61 -13.15
C GLY A 352 7.55 -8.77 -14.12
N ARG A 353 8.42 -9.38 -14.94
CA ARG A 353 9.12 -8.66 -16.03
C ARG A 353 8.18 -7.91 -16.99
N ASN A 354 6.97 -8.41 -17.23
CA ASN A 354 5.99 -7.79 -18.12
C ASN A 354 5.02 -6.86 -17.39
N GLN A 355 5.05 -6.80 -16.05
CA GLN A 355 4.24 -5.87 -15.25
C GLN A 355 4.44 -4.45 -15.73
N TYR A 356 5.70 -4.01 -15.90
CA TYR A 356 6.03 -2.67 -16.38
C TYR A 356 5.54 -2.38 -17.80
N LEU A 357 5.41 -3.41 -18.64
CA LEU A 357 4.85 -3.25 -19.98
C LEU A 357 3.33 -3.04 -19.88
N ALA A 358 2.64 -3.91 -19.15
CA ALA A 358 1.20 -3.80 -18.94
C ALA A 358 0.81 -2.49 -18.25
N ALA A 359 1.53 -2.13 -17.19
CA ALA A 359 1.41 -0.84 -16.53
C ALA A 359 1.52 0.28 -17.56
N LYS A 360 2.63 0.39 -18.31
CA LYS A 360 2.82 1.48 -19.29
C LYS A 360 1.75 1.55 -20.36
N GLU A 361 1.34 0.41 -20.89
CA GLU A 361 0.31 0.33 -21.95
C GLU A 361 -1.12 0.46 -21.42
N GLY A 362 -1.33 0.35 -20.10
CA GLY A 362 -2.65 0.47 -19.47
C GLY A 362 -3.49 -0.79 -19.58
N TRP A 363 -2.90 -1.97 -19.43
CA TRP A 363 -3.61 -3.24 -19.51
C TRP A 363 -3.80 -3.88 -18.13
N PRO A 364 -4.96 -4.50 -17.85
CA PRO A 364 -5.12 -5.39 -16.71
C PRO A 364 -4.03 -6.45 -16.68
N PHE A 365 -3.45 -6.68 -15.50
CA PHE A 365 -2.29 -7.54 -15.31
C PHE A 365 -2.29 -8.22 -13.96
N ILE A 366 -1.95 -9.51 -13.96
CA ILE A 366 -1.59 -10.26 -12.74
C ILE A 366 -0.25 -10.99 -12.95
N ASP A 367 0.54 -11.10 -11.88
CA ASP A 367 1.78 -11.89 -11.88
C ASP A 367 1.50 -13.34 -11.45
N VAL A 368 1.88 -14.30 -12.29
CA VAL A 368 1.73 -15.75 -12.02
C VAL A 368 3.05 -16.48 -11.73
N ASN A 369 4.17 -15.76 -11.74
CA ASN A 369 5.51 -16.30 -11.48
C ASN A 369 5.91 -16.19 -9.99
N GLN A 370 7.21 -16.32 -9.70
CA GLN A 370 7.77 -16.40 -8.35
C GLN A 370 7.85 -15.06 -7.59
N GLU A 371 7.51 -13.95 -8.25
CA GLU A 371 7.54 -12.60 -7.70
C GLU A 371 6.17 -12.15 -7.15
N ARG A 372 5.12 -12.96 -7.36
CA ARG A 372 3.76 -12.63 -6.90
C ARG A 372 3.63 -12.70 -5.37
N HIS A 373 2.65 -11.97 -4.86
CA HIS A 373 2.33 -11.89 -3.42
C HIS A 373 1.10 -12.73 -3.01
N SER A 374 0.25 -13.15 -3.96
CA SER A 374 -0.95 -13.95 -3.70
C SER A 374 -0.75 -15.44 -3.99
N ALA A 375 -1.26 -16.30 -3.11
CA ALA A 375 -1.38 -17.73 -3.35
C ALA A 375 -2.50 -18.04 -4.35
N TYR A 376 -2.22 -18.92 -5.30
CA TYR A 376 -3.15 -19.28 -6.38
C TYR A 376 -3.43 -20.79 -6.49
N ALA A 377 -2.74 -21.61 -5.69
CA ALA A 377 -3.00 -23.04 -5.63
C ALA A 377 -4.21 -23.38 -4.73
N GLY A 378 -4.89 -24.49 -5.02
CA GLY A 378 -6.06 -24.93 -4.28
C GLY A 378 -7.34 -24.17 -4.66
N TYR A 379 -8.48 -24.58 -4.07
CA TYR A 379 -9.78 -23.97 -4.38
C TYR A 379 -9.85 -22.51 -3.91
N GLU A 380 -9.36 -22.21 -2.70
CA GLU A 380 -9.25 -20.84 -2.20
C GLU A 380 -8.29 -19.98 -3.03
N GLY A 381 -7.15 -20.54 -3.47
CA GLY A 381 -6.22 -19.83 -4.34
C GLY A 381 -6.81 -19.48 -5.71
N LEU A 382 -7.71 -20.33 -6.25
CA LEU A 382 -8.45 -20.02 -7.46
C LEU A 382 -9.42 -18.83 -7.27
N VAL A 383 -10.05 -18.72 -6.10
CA VAL A 383 -10.88 -17.57 -5.74
C VAL A 383 -10.02 -16.31 -5.57
N SER A 384 -8.84 -16.41 -4.95
CA SER A 384 -7.88 -15.32 -4.85
C SER A 384 -7.41 -14.84 -6.23
N MET A 385 -7.15 -15.76 -7.16
CA MET A 385 -6.83 -15.40 -8.56
C MET A 385 -7.98 -14.66 -9.24
N ALA A 386 -9.22 -15.12 -9.06
CA ALA A 386 -10.40 -14.45 -9.62
C ALA A 386 -10.56 -13.03 -9.05
N ARG A 387 -10.32 -12.85 -7.74
CA ARG A 387 -10.31 -11.53 -7.10
C ARG A 387 -9.25 -10.60 -7.70
N ASP A 388 -7.99 -11.04 -7.75
CA ASP A 388 -6.88 -10.23 -8.29
C ASP A 388 -7.11 -9.85 -9.76
N LEU A 389 -7.68 -10.76 -10.56
CA LEU A 389 -8.07 -10.48 -11.95
C LEU A 389 -9.20 -9.46 -12.05
N HIS A 390 -10.24 -9.62 -11.23
CA HIS A 390 -11.38 -8.71 -11.16
C HIS A 390 -10.92 -7.29 -10.80
N ASP A 391 -10.15 -7.18 -9.71
CA ASP A 391 -9.62 -5.91 -9.22
C ASP A 391 -8.74 -5.24 -10.29
N SER A 392 -7.92 -6.02 -10.98
CA SER A 392 -7.11 -5.52 -12.10
C SER A 392 -7.94 -5.02 -13.26
N VAL A 393 -8.94 -5.79 -13.70
CA VAL A 393 -9.83 -5.36 -14.76
C VAL A 393 -10.59 -4.09 -14.37
N ALA A 394 -11.13 -4.03 -13.16
CA ALA A 394 -11.88 -2.88 -12.65
C ALA A 394 -11.03 -1.60 -12.63
N PHE A 395 -9.78 -1.71 -12.16
CA PHE A 395 -8.85 -0.58 -12.11
C PHE A 395 -8.54 -0.03 -13.51
N TYR A 396 -8.19 -0.89 -14.47
CA TYR A 396 -7.83 -0.44 -15.83
C TYR A 396 -9.04 -0.11 -16.72
N ALA A 397 -10.23 -0.63 -16.43
CA ALA A 397 -11.46 -0.29 -17.14
C ALA A 397 -11.94 1.15 -16.88
N GLY A 398 -11.38 1.82 -15.87
CA GLY A 398 -11.74 3.20 -15.54
C GLY A 398 -13.05 3.29 -14.78
N ALA A 399 -13.25 2.45 -13.77
CA ALA A 399 -14.13 2.86 -12.68
C ALA A 399 -13.47 4.12 -12.06
N VAL A 400 -13.92 5.38 -12.22
CA VAL A 400 -15.29 5.88 -12.19
C VAL A 400 -16.21 4.83 -11.57
N ALA A 401 -15.91 4.49 -10.31
CA ALA A 401 -17.03 4.25 -9.42
C ALA A 401 -17.96 5.44 -9.63
N ASP A 402 -19.16 5.19 -10.14
CA ASP A 402 -20.26 6.09 -9.87
C ASP A 402 -20.16 6.39 -8.38
N GLY A 403 -19.96 7.67 -8.04
CA GLY A 403 -19.81 8.09 -6.65
C GLY A 403 -20.89 7.39 -5.84
N PRO A 404 -20.55 6.78 -4.70
CA PRO A 404 -21.41 5.80 -4.06
C PRO A 404 -22.83 6.34 -4.01
N GLY A 405 -23.78 5.54 -4.52
CA GLY A 405 -25.19 5.86 -4.44
C GLY A 405 -25.55 6.27 -3.01
N THR A 406 -26.55 7.13 -2.85
CA THR A 406 -27.02 7.71 -1.56
C THR A 406 -26.43 7.03 -0.33
N ILE A 407 -25.36 7.61 0.21
CA ILE A 407 -24.62 7.07 1.34
C ILE A 407 -25.45 7.30 2.60
N GLU A 408 -25.69 6.24 3.37
CA GLU A 408 -26.29 6.37 4.69
C GLU A 408 -25.27 6.98 5.66
N VAL A 409 -25.54 8.21 6.10
CA VAL A 409 -24.77 8.87 7.15
C VAL A 409 -25.36 8.45 8.50
N GLU A 410 -24.56 7.76 9.30
CA GLU A 410 -24.95 7.28 10.62
C GLU A 410 -24.40 8.22 11.71
N SER A 411 -25.17 8.49 12.77
CA SER A 411 -24.66 9.19 13.95
C SER A 411 -24.65 8.26 15.15
N VAL A 412 -23.53 8.19 15.86
CA VAL A 412 -23.44 7.31 17.04
C VAL A 412 -24.25 7.91 18.20
N GLY A 413 -25.40 7.30 18.52
CA GLY A 413 -26.34 7.77 19.54
C GLY A 413 -25.91 7.55 21.01
N ARG A 414 -24.60 7.44 21.28
CA ARG A 414 -24.10 7.23 22.66
C ARG A 414 -23.95 8.54 23.41
N ALA A 415 -24.16 8.51 24.73
CA ALA A 415 -24.03 9.69 25.58
C ALA A 415 -22.58 10.12 25.85
N ALA A 416 -21.61 9.21 25.72
CA ALA A 416 -20.20 9.47 25.98
C ALA A 416 -19.41 9.57 24.67
N VAL A 417 -18.46 10.51 24.59
CA VAL A 417 -17.45 10.57 23.53
C VAL A 417 -16.19 9.90 24.06
N ILE A 418 -15.65 8.91 23.35
CA ILE A 418 -14.49 8.11 23.76
C ILE A 418 -13.37 8.36 22.74
N ASP A 419 -12.22 8.86 23.20
CA ASP A 419 -11.09 9.21 22.32
C ASP A 419 -11.55 10.14 21.18
N PRO A 420 -11.87 11.41 21.48
CA PRO A 420 -12.50 12.32 20.52
C PRO A 420 -11.60 12.60 19.31
N ILE A 421 -12.18 12.47 18.11
CA ILE A 421 -11.61 13.02 16.87
C ILE A 421 -11.81 14.55 16.88
N LYS A 422 -13.00 14.99 17.30
CA LYS A 422 -13.47 16.37 17.28
C LYS A 422 -12.51 17.31 18.00
N GLN A 423 -12.09 18.35 17.29
CA GLN A 423 -11.33 19.47 17.84
C GLN A 423 -12.23 20.70 18.07
N ALA A 424 -11.82 21.57 18.99
CA ALA A 424 -12.59 22.76 19.34
C ALA A 424 -12.57 23.82 18.20
N PRO A 425 -13.69 24.52 17.95
CA PRO A 425 -13.75 25.69 17.08
C PRO A 425 -12.70 26.76 17.40
N THR A 426 -12.42 27.05 18.67
CA THR A 426 -11.38 28.02 19.06
C THR A 426 -10.01 27.66 18.49
N LEU A 427 -9.65 26.38 18.46
CA LEU A 427 -8.41 25.89 17.87
C LEU A 427 -8.34 26.22 16.37
N GLY A 428 -9.45 26.01 15.64
CA GLY A 428 -9.55 26.36 14.23
C GLY A 428 -9.41 27.85 13.98
N ALA A 429 -10.00 28.69 14.84
CA ALA A 429 -9.86 30.13 14.76
C ALA A 429 -8.42 30.61 15.04
N VAL A 430 -7.77 30.03 16.05
CA VAL A 430 -6.36 30.30 16.35
C VAL A 430 -5.47 29.89 15.19
N LEU A 431 -5.74 28.72 14.59
CA LEU A 431 -5.02 28.22 13.42
C LEU A 431 -5.17 29.16 12.21
N ALA A 432 -6.39 29.54 11.84
CA ALA A 432 -6.65 30.48 10.74
C ALA A 432 -5.91 31.82 10.94
N THR A 433 -5.87 32.31 12.19
CA THR A 433 -5.16 33.55 12.52
C THR A 433 -3.64 33.41 12.34
N GLN A 434 -3.05 32.21 12.49
CA GLN A 434 -1.62 32.01 12.25
C GLN A 434 -1.20 32.27 10.81
N GLY A 435 -2.13 32.21 9.85
CA GLY A 435 -1.86 32.41 8.43
C GLY A 435 -1.88 33.86 7.98
N VAL A 436 -1.88 34.82 8.92
CA VAL A 436 -1.88 36.27 8.63
C VAL A 436 -0.63 36.91 9.23
N HIS A 437 0.09 37.65 8.40
CA HIS A 437 1.33 38.32 8.81
C HIS A 437 1.07 39.36 9.90
N GLY A 438 1.87 39.33 10.97
CA GLY A 438 1.77 40.29 12.06
C GLY A 438 0.50 40.15 12.92
N ALA A 439 -0.28 39.07 12.75
CA ALA A 439 -1.50 38.86 13.52
C ALA A 439 -1.25 38.19 14.87
N VAL A 440 -2.15 38.42 15.82
CA VAL A 440 -2.19 37.69 17.10
C VAL A 440 -3.63 37.32 17.48
N PRO A 441 -3.93 36.04 17.70
CA PRO A 441 -5.20 35.64 18.29
C PRO A 441 -5.21 35.93 19.80
N LEU A 442 -6.25 36.60 20.26
CA LEU A 442 -6.54 36.90 21.65
C LEU A 442 -7.75 36.09 22.11
N LEU A 443 -7.50 35.03 22.88
CA LEU A 443 -8.56 34.24 23.50
C LEU A 443 -9.15 34.99 24.70
N HIS A 444 -10.42 35.37 24.59
CA HIS A 444 -11.16 35.99 25.68
C HIS A 444 -11.75 34.93 26.59
N GLY A 445 -11.09 34.66 27.72
CA GLY A 445 -11.45 33.56 28.59
C GLY A 445 -10.40 33.23 29.65
N ALA A 446 -10.58 32.08 30.30
CA ALA A 446 -9.63 31.54 31.25
C ALA A 446 -8.32 31.10 30.55
N GLN A 447 -7.19 31.24 31.25
CA GLN A 447 -5.85 30.98 30.69
C GLN A 447 -5.62 29.51 30.27
N GLY A 448 -6.39 28.55 30.80
CA GLY A 448 -6.21 27.12 30.54
C GLY A 448 -6.38 26.72 29.07
N CYS A 449 -7.42 27.23 28.40
CA CYS A 449 -7.71 26.94 26.98
C CYS A 449 -6.52 27.33 26.08
N THR A 450 -5.98 28.53 26.32
CA THR A 450 -4.83 29.08 25.62
C THR A 450 -3.59 28.20 25.74
N PHE A 451 -3.33 27.63 26.92
CA PHE A 451 -2.17 26.77 27.11
C PHE A 451 -2.30 25.45 26.33
N LEU A 452 -3.47 24.79 26.38
CA LEU A 452 -3.69 23.50 25.75
C LEU A 452 -3.63 23.58 24.22
N GLU A 453 -4.32 24.56 23.63
CA GLU A 453 -4.31 24.79 22.18
C GLU A 453 -2.89 25.09 21.67
N LYS A 454 -2.16 25.95 22.40
CA LYS A 454 -0.77 26.28 22.07
C LYS A 454 0.13 25.04 22.09
N VAL A 455 0.03 24.21 23.12
CA VAL A 455 0.83 22.98 23.23
C VAL A 455 0.52 22.01 22.08
N LEU A 456 -0.74 21.85 21.72
CA LEU A 456 -1.15 20.95 20.63
C LEU A 456 -0.59 21.42 19.27
N LEU A 457 -0.75 22.71 18.96
CA LEU A 457 -0.24 23.29 17.72
C LEU A 457 1.30 23.25 17.66
N ILE A 458 1.99 23.51 18.78
CA ILE A 458 3.46 23.36 18.88
C ILE A 458 3.86 21.90 18.64
N LYS A 459 3.18 20.92 19.22
CA LYS A 459 3.50 19.50 18.98
C LYS A 459 3.34 19.10 17.52
N HIS A 460 2.29 19.62 16.86
CA HIS A 460 2.00 19.29 15.47
C HIS A 460 2.98 19.94 14.49
N PHE A 461 3.11 21.28 14.55
CA PHE A 461 3.94 22.03 13.61
C PHE A 461 5.42 22.06 14.01
N ARG A 462 5.73 21.81 15.29
CA ARG A 462 7.07 21.94 15.87
C ARG A 462 7.64 23.35 15.75
N GLU A 463 6.74 24.32 15.72
CA GLU A 463 7.00 25.75 15.53
C GLU A 463 6.41 26.57 16.69
N PRO A 464 6.98 27.75 17.01
CA PRO A 464 6.36 28.70 17.93
C PRO A 464 5.00 29.19 17.40
N ILE A 465 3.98 29.16 18.28
CA ILE A 465 2.62 29.57 17.97
C ILE A 465 2.27 30.88 18.67
N ALA A 466 1.82 31.87 17.89
CA ALA A 466 1.39 33.17 18.36
C ALA A 466 0.00 33.05 18.99
N LEU A 467 -0.13 33.33 20.29
CA LEU A 467 -1.40 33.21 21.00
C LEU A 467 -1.37 33.99 22.32
N SER A 468 -2.40 34.79 22.56
CA SER A 468 -2.58 35.62 23.75
C SER A 468 -3.93 35.36 24.42
N THR A 469 -4.11 35.85 25.65
CA THR A 469 -5.35 35.67 26.43
C THR A 469 -5.66 36.87 27.32
N THR A 470 -6.95 37.14 27.52
CA THR A 470 -7.42 38.16 28.47
C THR A 470 -7.31 37.74 29.94
N LYS A 471 -7.07 36.44 30.21
CA LYS A 471 -6.88 35.86 31.55
C LYS A 471 -8.02 36.22 32.51
N LEU A 472 -9.23 35.75 32.21
CA LEU A 472 -10.36 35.96 33.12
C LEU A 472 -10.17 35.19 34.44
N PHE A 473 -10.28 35.92 35.55
CA PHE A 473 -10.34 35.39 36.90
C PHE A 473 -11.78 35.35 37.41
N THR A 474 -11.99 34.74 38.59
CA THR A 474 -13.31 34.56 39.20
C THR A 474 -14.09 35.87 39.31
N GLU A 475 -13.40 36.97 39.63
CA GLU A 475 -14.00 38.29 39.78
C GLU A 475 -14.53 38.82 38.43
N ASP A 476 -13.82 38.58 37.34
CA ASP A 476 -14.19 39.01 35.98
C ASP A 476 -15.41 38.21 35.44
N VAL A 477 -15.56 36.97 35.90
CA VAL A 477 -16.73 36.12 35.59
C VAL A 477 -17.98 36.68 36.27
N VAL A 478 -17.85 37.23 37.49
CA VAL A 478 -18.99 37.77 38.25
C VAL A 478 -19.34 39.20 37.82
N LEU A 479 -18.33 40.06 37.60
CA LEU A 479 -18.52 41.51 37.43
C LEU A 479 -18.60 41.98 35.98
N GLY A 480 -18.19 41.16 35.01
CA GLY A 480 -18.11 41.57 33.60
C GLY A 480 -16.67 41.48 33.07
N GLY A 481 -16.48 40.85 31.90
CA GLY A 481 -15.15 40.55 31.35
C GLY A 481 -14.74 41.51 30.24
N SER A 482 -15.66 42.34 29.72
CA SER A 482 -15.44 43.14 28.52
C SER A 482 -14.31 44.16 28.67
N GLU A 483 -14.13 44.77 29.85
CA GLU A 483 -13.01 45.69 30.13
C GLU A 483 -11.63 45.00 29.99
N ARG A 484 -11.56 43.68 30.21
CA ARG A 484 -10.32 42.91 30.02
C ARG A 484 -9.91 42.82 28.55
N ILE A 485 -10.87 42.86 27.63
CA ILE A 485 -10.58 42.89 26.19
C ILE A 485 -9.82 44.17 25.87
N GLU A 486 -10.33 45.32 26.32
CA GLU A 486 -9.70 46.63 26.07
C GLU A 486 -8.30 46.74 26.67
N GLN A 487 -8.14 46.30 27.93
CA GLN A 487 -6.84 46.26 28.60
C GLN A 487 -5.84 45.37 27.86
N SER A 488 -6.28 44.19 27.42
CA SER A 488 -5.40 43.21 26.77
C SER A 488 -5.02 43.62 25.35
N VAL A 489 -5.97 44.19 24.60
CA VAL A 489 -5.71 44.76 23.27
C VAL A 489 -4.69 45.90 23.38
N SER A 490 -4.90 46.84 24.31
CA SER A 490 -3.98 47.97 24.52
C SER A 490 -2.58 47.48 24.88
N ALA A 491 -2.48 46.51 25.79
CA ALA A 491 -1.20 45.92 26.18
C ALA A 491 -0.49 45.22 25.00
N LEU A 492 -1.22 44.54 24.12
CA LEU A 492 -0.64 43.93 22.92
C LEU A 492 -0.15 44.98 21.92
N VAL A 493 -0.94 46.03 21.68
CA VAL A 493 -0.55 47.16 20.82
C VAL A 493 0.76 47.79 21.31
N ASP A 494 0.87 48.03 22.62
CA ASP A 494 2.06 48.66 23.21
C ASP A 494 3.30 47.75 23.24
N SER A 495 3.10 46.45 23.45
CA SER A 495 4.22 45.51 23.71
C SER A 495 4.76 44.81 22.47
N SER A 496 3.90 44.50 21.49
CA SER A 496 4.28 43.71 20.31
C SER A 496 3.94 44.36 18.97
N ALA A 497 3.19 45.46 18.96
CA ALA A 497 2.77 46.18 17.74
C ALA A 497 2.17 45.25 16.65
N PRO A 498 1.13 44.45 16.98
CA PRO A 498 0.43 43.62 15.99
C PRO A 498 -0.15 44.44 14.85
N GLU A 499 -0.21 43.84 13.67
CA GLU A 499 -0.95 44.39 12.53
C GLU A 499 -2.45 44.10 12.64
N LEU A 500 -2.82 42.95 13.20
CA LEU A 500 -4.21 42.51 13.35
C LEU A 500 -4.41 41.71 14.63
N ILE A 501 -5.54 41.91 15.30
CA ILE A 501 -5.93 41.11 16.47
C ILE A 501 -7.28 40.43 16.18
N THR A 502 -7.36 39.11 16.36
CA THR A 502 -8.65 38.40 16.41
C THR A 502 -9.02 38.17 17.88
N VAL A 503 -10.18 38.65 18.31
CA VAL A 503 -10.71 38.42 19.66
C VAL A 503 -11.70 37.27 19.58
N ILE A 504 -11.34 36.16 20.21
CA ILE A 504 -12.04 34.87 20.12
C ILE A 504 -12.51 34.49 21.52
N PRO A 505 -13.82 34.52 21.83
CA PRO A 505 -14.31 34.09 23.13
C PRO A 505 -14.18 32.58 23.30
N THR A 506 -13.78 32.13 24.50
CA THR A 506 -13.82 30.71 24.86
C THR A 506 -15.22 30.29 25.31
N ALA A 507 -15.46 28.99 25.51
CA ALA A 507 -16.72 28.48 26.07
C ALA A 507 -17.23 29.27 27.30
N LEU A 508 -16.34 29.68 28.21
CA LEU A 508 -16.69 30.44 29.40
C LEU A 508 -17.33 31.80 29.06
N ALA A 509 -16.70 32.54 28.14
CA ALA A 509 -17.18 33.86 27.72
C ALA A 509 -18.49 33.75 26.91
N GLU A 510 -18.60 32.72 26.05
CA GLU A 510 -19.81 32.45 25.27
C GLU A 510 -21.00 32.07 26.17
N VAL A 511 -20.81 31.18 27.15
CA VAL A 511 -21.89 30.78 28.09
C VAL A 511 -22.32 31.94 28.98
N LYS A 512 -21.37 32.76 29.42
CA LYS A 512 -21.67 33.97 30.19
C LYS A 512 -22.45 34.99 29.36
N GLY A 513 -22.29 34.97 28.03
CA GLY A 513 -22.90 35.94 27.12
C GLY A 513 -22.13 37.25 27.06
N ASP A 514 -20.79 37.19 27.19
CA ASP A 514 -19.96 38.39 27.01
C ASP A 514 -20.12 38.92 25.57
N ASP A 515 -20.52 40.20 25.45
CA ASP A 515 -20.68 40.85 24.16
C ASP A 515 -19.34 41.34 23.61
N VAL A 516 -18.57 40.40 23.05
CA VAL A 516 -17.27 40.66 22.44
C VAL A 516 -17.38 41.59 21.24
N VAL A 517 -18.48 41.55 20.49
CA VAL A 517 -18.69 42.40 19.31
C VAL A 517 -18.80 43.86 19.73
N SER A 518 -19.63 44.15 20.73
CA SER A 518 -19.76 45.51 21.28
C SER A 518 -18.47 45.97 21.95
N ALA A 519 -17.78 45.09 22.69
CA ALA A 519 -16.50 45.41 23.31
C ALA A 519 -15.43 45.80 22.27
N VAL A 520 -15.33 45.05 21.17
CA VAL A 520 -14.40 45.37 20.08
C VAL A 520 -14.81 46.65 19.35
N ALA A 521 -16.11 46.90 19.15
CA ALA A 521 -16.60 48.15 18.56
C ALA A 521 -16.29 49.39 19.42
N GLY A 522 -16.15 49.21 20.74
CA GLY A 522 -15.76 50.26 21.69
C GLY A 522 -14.29 50.72 21.56
N LEU A 523 -13.43 49.95 20.87
CA LEU A 523 -11.99 50.20 20.72
C LEU A 523 -11.65 51.26 19.65
N ALA A 524 -12.42 52.35 19.57
CA ALA A 524 -12.31 53.34 18.49
C ALA A 524 -10.92 54.03 18.40
N ASP A 525 -10.16 54.06 19.50
CA ASP A 525 -8.83 54.66 19.56
C ASP A 525 -7.70 53.73 19.03
N VAL A 526 -8.00 52.45 18.80
CA VAL A 526 -7.04 51.46 18.27
C VAL A 526 -6.97 51.57 16.75
N ARG A 527 -5.77 51.85 16.23
CA ARG A 527 -5.56 52.13 14.78
C ARG A 527 -5.40 50.89 13.89
N ILE A 528 -5.35 49.70 14.50
CA ILE A 528 -5.21 48.42 13.80
C ILE A 528 -6.56 47.69 13.75
N PRO A 529 -6.81 46.84 12.75
CA PRO A 529 -8.01 46.00 12.74
C PRO A 529 -8.07 45.06 13.95
N VAL A 530 -9.17 45.13 14.70
CA VAL A 530 -9.53 44.19 15.75
C VAL A 530 -10.83 43.49 15.33
N LEU A 531 -10.80 42.17 15.18
CA LEU A 531 -11.92 41.37 14.67
C LEU A 531 -12.50 40.52 15.79
N ALA A 532 -13.78 40.74 16.12
CA ALA A 532 -14.51 39.83 17.02
C ALA A 532 -14.97 38.60 16.23
N VAL A 533 -14.53 37.41 16.64
CA VAL A 533 -14.88 36.14 15.97
C VAL A 533 -15.50 35.19 16.97
N ARG A 534 -16.79 34.91 16.82
CA ARG A 534 -17.52 33.99 17.72
C ARG A 534 -17.31 32.55 17.29
N THR A 535 -16.81 31.72 18.22
CA THR A 535 -16.54 30.30 18.01
C THR A 535 -16.90 29.49 19.25
N PRO A 536 -18.20 29.31 19.56
CA PRO A 536 -18.62 28.56 20.73
C PRO A 536 -18.17 27.11 20.67
N ASP A 537 -17.41 26.65 21.68
CA ASP A 537 -16.82 25.30 21.68
C ASP A 537 -17.83 24.13 21.65
N TYR A 538 -19.08 24.43 21.96
CA TYR A 538 -20.19 23.48 21.96
C TYR A 538 -20.93 23.37 20.62
N ASP A 539 -20.55 24.16 19.61
CA ASP A 539 -21.18 24.16 18.28
C ASP A 539 -20.15 23.99 17.15
N GLY A 540 -20.35 23.03 16.26
CA GLY A 540 -19.38 22.67 15.23
C GLY A 540 -18.07 22.10 15.80
N GLY A 541 -16.99 22.14 15.00
CA GLY A 541 -15.64 21.71 15.32
C GLY A 541 -14.59 22.69 14.77
N MET A 542 -13.37 22.20 14.54
CA MET A 542 -12.25 23.04 14.09
C MET A 542 -12.54 23.75 12.76
N GLN A 543 -13.25 23.11 11.82
CA GLN A 543 -13.51 23.68 10.50
C GLN A 543 -14.45 24.89 10.57
N GLU A 544 -15.45 24.87 11.45
CA GLU A 544 -16.39 25.97 11.66
C GLU A 544 -15.68 27.20 12.25
N GLY A 545 -14.83 26.98 13.27
CA GLY A 545 -14.06 28.07 13.87
C GLY A 545 -13.02 28.66 12.91
N TYR A 546 -12.39 27.81 12.09
CA TYR A 546 -11.53 28.26 11.01
C TYR A 546 -12.29 29.13 9.99
N SER A 547 -13.44 28.65 9.50
CA SER A 547 -14.31 29.36 8.54
C SER A 547 -14.78 30.72 9.09
N ALA A 548 -15.10 30.80 10.38
CA ALA A 548 -15.51 32.06 11.03
C ALA A 548 -14.40 33.13 10.99
N VAL A 549 -13.14 32.75 11.21
CA VAL A 549 -12.00 33.68 11.07
C VAL A 549 -11.80 34.06 9.62
N VAL A 550 -11.86 33.12 8.67
CA VAL A 550 -11.70 33.41 7.24
C VAL A 550 -12.73 34.44 6.76
N ARG A 551 -14.01 34.27 7.13
CA ARG A 551 -15.07 35.26 6.85
C ARG A 551 -14.75 36.63 7.44
N SER A 552 -14.27 36.65 8.68
CA SER A 552 -13.90 37.88 9.38
C SER A 552 -12.72 38.60 8.72
N LEU A 553 -11.70 37.85 8.28
CA LEU A 553 -10.56 38.41 7.53
C LEU A 553 -11.00 39.01 6.20
N LEU A 554 -11.87 38.31 5.47
CA LEU A 554 -12.38 38.77 4.18
C LEU A 554 -13.34 39.96 4.29
N SER A 555 -13.90 40.21 5.48
CA SER A 555 -14.65 41.45 5.73
C SER A 555 -13.79 42.71 5.49
N LEU A 556 -12.46 42.62 5.69
CA LEU A 556 -11.49 43.70 5.47
C LEU A 556 -11.22 43.98 3.99
N ALA A 557 -11.63 43.10 3.08
CA ALA A 557 -11.44 43.28 1.65
C ALA A 557 -12.16 44.53 1.15
N VAL A 558 -11.53 45.25 0.22
CA VAL A 558 -12.07 46.46 -0.39
C VAL A 558 -12.17 46.24 -1.90
N GLY A 559 -13.28 46.68 -2.48
CA GLY A 559 -13.50 46.63 -3.92
C GLY A 559 -12.56 47.58 -4.66
N GLY A 560 -12.26 47.28 -5.92
CA GLY A 560 -11.46 48.15 -6.77
C GLY A 560 -11.41 47.66 -8.21
N ARG A 561 -10.53 48.26 -9.03
CA ARG A 561 -10.34 47.80 -10.40
C ARG A 561 -9.76 46.38 -10.38
N THR A 562 -10.47 45.46 -11.04
CA THR A 562 -10.05 44.06 -11.22
C THR A 562 -8.65 43.98 -11.82
N ALA A 563 -7.80 43.16 -11.19
CA ALA A 563 -6.45 42.84 -11.64
C ALA A 563 -6.50 41.46 -12.35
N PRO A 564 -6.34 41.38 -13.68
CA PRO A 564 -6.62 40.16 -14.44
C PRO A 564 -5.82 38.92 -14.02
N ALA A 565 -4.58 39.11 -13.58
CA ALA A 565 -3.71 38.00 -13.14
C ALA A 565 -3.87 37.65 -11.65
N GLN A 566 -4.57 38.48 -10.87
CA GLN A 566 -4.73 38.26 -9.43
C GLN A 566 -5.90 37.30 -9.19
N ILE A 567 -5.66 36.26 -8.39
CA ILE A 567 -6.69 35.32 -7.94
C ILE A 567 -6.67 35.22 -6.41
N THR A 568 -7.81 34.90 -5.82
CA THR A 568 -7.90 34.59 -4.39
C THR A 568 -8.05 33.08 -4.23
N ILE A 569 -7.26 32.48 -3.35
CA ILE A 569 -7.35 31.06 -3.00
C ILE A 569 -7.73 30.98 -1.52
N ILE A 570 -8.91 30.45 -1.23
CA ILE A 570 -9.38 30.20 0.13
C ILE A 570 -9.17 28.72 0.41
N ALA A 571 -8.32 28.38 1.38
CA ALA A 571 -7.90 27.00 1.62
C ALA A 571 -8.23 26.54 3.03
N GLY A 572 -8.68 25.28 3.15
CA GLY A 572 -9.14 24.69 4.40
C GLY A 572 -8.02 24.22 5.34
N PRO A 573 -8.34 23.98 6.62
CA PRO A 573 -7.37 23.58 7.64
C PRO A 573 -6.87 22.13 7.50
N HIS A 574 -7.43 21.37 6.55
CA HIS A 574 -7.03 19.98 6.29
C HIS A 574 -5.71 19.86 5.52
N LEU A 575 -5.24 20.95 4.90
CA LEU A 575 -3.99 20.99 4.14
C LEU A 575 -2.78 21.21 5.06
N THR A 576 -1.64 20.63 4.70
CA THR A 576 -0.38 20.90 5.41
C THR A 576 0.16 22.27 5.00
N PRO A 577 1.01 22.92 5.82
CA PRO A 577 1.73 24.14 5.42
C PRO A 577 2.45 24.01 4.06
N ALA A 578 3.09 22.87 3.79
CA ALA A 578 3.72 22.60 2.51
C ALA A 578 2.72 22.53 1.34
N ASP A 579 1.48 22.10 1.57
CA ASP A 579 0.42 22.11 0.56
C ASP A 579 -0.03 23.53 0.20
N PHE A 580 -0.15 24.43 1.18
CA PHE A 580 -0.44 25.85 0.93
C PHE A 580 0.61 26.45 -0.02
N TYR A 581 1.89 26.19 0.27
CA TYR A 581 2.98 26.65 -0.58
C TYR A 581 2.96 26.00 -1.97
N ALA A 582 2.71 24.69 -2.05
CA ALA A 582 2.64 23.98 -3.32
C ALA A 582 1.51 24.50 -4.23
N VAL A 583 0.32 24.77 -3.68
CA VAL A 583 -0.81 25.33 -4.45
C VAL A 583 -0.48 26.74 -4.96
N ARG A 584 0.20 27.56 -4.16
CA ARG A 584 0.71 28.88 -4.57
C ARG A 584 1.68 28.73 -5.75
N GLU A 585 2.70 27.88 -5.64
CA GLU A 585 3.67 27.66 -6.74
C GLU A 585 3.00 27.14 -8.01
N LEU A 586 1.98 26.27 -7.87
CA LEU A 586 1.21 25.79 -9.01
C LEU A 586 0.50 26.92 -9.73
N ALA A 587 -0.18 27.83 -9.01
CA ALA A 587 -0.84 28.99 -9.62
C ALA A 587 0.17 29.95 -10.28
N GLU A 588 1.28 30.24 -9.60
CA GLU A 588 2.33 31.13 -10.11
C GLU A 588 3.01 30.59 -11.38
N ALA A 589 3.09 29.26 -11.54
CA ALA A 589 3.58 28.63 -12.76
C ALA A 589 2.72 28.93 -14.01
N PHE A 590 1.47 29.37 -13.83
CA PHE A 590 0.58 29.86 -14.89
C PHE A 590 0.60 31.41 -15.01
N GLY A 591 1.53 32.08 -14.35
CA GLY A 591 1.61 33.55 -14.35
C GLY A 591 0.50 34.24 -13.56
N LEU A 592 -0.27 33.49 -12.76
CA LEU A 592 -1.25 34.02 -11.83
C LEU A 592 -0.55 34.56 -10.58
N ARG A 593 -1.20 35.48 -9.89
CA ARG A 593 -0.75 36.08 -8.62
C ARG A 593 -1.74 35.68 -7.53
N PRO A 594 -1.51 34.58 -6.82
CA PRO A 594 -2.43 34.09 -5.80
C PRO A 594 -2.30 34.88 -4.49
N ILE A 595 -3.44 35.32 -3.97
CA ILE A 595 -3.61 35.74 -2.58
C ILE A 595 -4.27 34.57 -1.85
N VAL A 596 -3.52 33.89 -0.99
CA VAL A 596 -3.98 32.72 -0.25
C VAL A 596 -4.55 33.16 1.10
N VAL A 597 -5.78 32.77 1.45
CA VAL A 597 -6.49 33.26 2.65
C VAL A 597 -7.10 32.10 3.45
N PRO A 598 -6.68 31.89 4.72
CA PRO A 598 -5.43 32.38 5.29
C PRO A 598 -4.25 31.60 4.68
N ASP A 599 -3.02 32.05 4.87
CA ASP A 599 -1.84 31.37 4.30
C ASP A 599 -1.01 30.70 5.40
N LEU A 600 -1.25 29.40 5.61
CA LEU A 600 -0.54 28.61 6.62
C LEU A 600 0.85 28.14 6.19
N ALA A 601 1.33 28.50 4.99
CA ALA A 601 2.63 28.05 4.49
C ALA A 601 3.79 28.38 5.45
N ALA A 602 3.70 29.48 6.20
CA ALA A 602 4.72 29.89 7.16
C ALA A 602 4.87 28.96 8.39
N LEU A 603 4.02 27.94 8.55
CA LEU A 603 4.14 26.92 9.61
C LEU A 603 4.93 25.68 9.16
N ASP A 604 5.56 25.72 7.98
CA ASP A 604 6.38 24.65 7.41
C ASP A 604 7.79 24.52 8.04
N GLY A 605 8.16 25.42 8.94
CA GLY A 605 9.49 25.50 9.54
C GLY A 605 10.39 26.60 8.95
N SER A 606 9.87 27.44 8.06
CA SER A 606 10.61 28.55 7.44
C SER A 606 10.76 29.80 8.33
N ARG A 607 10.14 29.85 9.52
CA ARG A 607 10.22 31.01 10.42
C ARG A 607 11.62 31.16 11.02
N GLU A 608 12.08 32.40 11.09
CA GLU A 608 13.34 32.75 11.73
C GLU A 608 13.12 33.57 13.00
N GLY A 609 13.75 33.15 14.10
CA GLY A 609 13.72 33.86 15.39
C GLY A 609 12.48 33.57 16.24
N LEU A 610 12.31 34.34 17.32
CA LEU A 610 11.19 34.23 18.23
C LEU A 610 10.33 35.49 18.15
N SER A 611 9.06 35.34 17.79
CA SER A 611 8.08 36.43 17.72
C SER A 611 6.83 36.08 18.53
N PRO A 612 6.25 37.04 19.26
CA PRO A 612 4.94 36.87 19.89
C PRO A 612 3.77 36.94 18.88
N LEU A 613 4.04 37.40 17.65
CA LEU A 613 3.10 37.53 16.54
C LEU A 613 3.31 36.45 15.49
N ALA A 614 2.26 36.14 14.74
CA ALA A 614 2.35 35.28 13.57
C ALA A 614 3.30 35.89 12.53
N GLN A 615 4.25 35.09 12.05
CA GLN A 615 5.22 35.47 11.02
C GLN A 615 4.90 34.75 9.71
N GLY A 616 5.14 35.43 8.59
CA GLY A 616 4.73 34.99 7.25
C GLY A 616 3.21 35.01 7.05
N GLY A 617 2.73 34.34 6.00
CA GLY A 617 1.32 34.29 5.64
C GLY A 617 0.82 35.53 4.89
N VAL A 618 -0.50 35.69 4.77
CA VAL A 618 -1.12 36.78 4.00
C VAL A 618 -1.01 38.11 4.72
N THR A 619 -0.67 39.17 4.00
CA THR A 619 -0.55 40.51 4.56
C THR A 619 -1.89 41.24 4.60
N LEU A 620 -2.00 42.28 5.46
CA LEU A 620 -3.18 43.15 5.47
C LEU A 620 -3.40 43.89 4.15
N GLU A 621 -2.32 44.24 3.45
CA GLU A 621 -2.41 44.86 2.13
C GLU A 621 -3.06 43.92 1.12
N GLU A 622 -2.62 42.65 1.09
CA GLU A 622 -3.19 41.63 0.22
C GLU A 622 -4.65 41.35 0.57
N LEU A 623 -4.99 41.17 1.86
CA LEU A 623 -6.38 40.99 2.31
C LEU A 623 -7.30 42.12 1.84
N ARG A 624 -6.87 43.38 1.98
CA ARG A 624 -7.62 44.54 1.49
C ARG A 624 -7.78 44.53 -0.03
N SER A 625 -6.82 43.96 -0.76
CA SER A 625 -6.84 43.90 -2.22
C SER A 625 -7.65 42.73 -2.81
N VAL A 626 -8.18 41.81 -1.99
CA VAL A 626 -8.96 40.64 -2.43
C VAL A 626 -10.12 41.01 -3.35
N GLY A 627 -10.82 42.12 -3.07
CA GLY A 627 -11.93 42.60 -3.91
C GLY A 627 -11.51 43.08 -5.32
N ARG A 628 -10.23 42.94 -5.68
CA ARG A 628 -9.68 43.21 -7.01
C ARG A 628 -9.32 41.93 -7.76
N SER A 629 -9.46 40.75 -7.16
CA SER A 629 -9.15 39.48 -7.81
C SER A 629 -10.11 39.23 -8.98
N ALA A 630 -9.58 38.58 -10.03
CA ALA A 630 -10.37 38.18 -11.19
C ALA A 630 -11.22 36.94 -10.94
N HIS A 631 -10.81 36.09 -9.98
CA HIS A 631 -11.49 34.85 -9.64
C HIS A 631 -11.18 34.44 -8.18
N THR A 632 -12.11 33.74 -7.55
CA THR A 632 -11.93 33.11 -6.22
C THR A 632 -11.98 31.59 -6.33
N ILE A 633 -10.97 30.90 -5.81
CA ILE A 633 -10.90 29.44 -5.74
C ILE A 633 -11.05 29.04 -4.29
N VAL A 634 -12.02 28.19 -3.98
CA VAL A 634 -12.30 27.72 -2.61
C VAL A 634 -11.97 26.23 -2.53
N ILE A 635 -11.09 25.85 -1.60
CA ILE A 635 -10.64 24.48 -1.38
C ILE A 635 -11.16 24.01 -0.01
N GLY A 636 -12.09 23.05 -0.03
CA GLY A 636 -12.78 22.53 1.16
C GLY A 636 -14.27 22.90 1.19
N ALA A 637 -15.12 21.91 1.45
CA ALA A 637 -16.57 22.06 1.45
C ALA A 637 -17.07 22.96 2.61
N SER A 638 -16.36 22.95 3.75
CA SER A 638 -16.63 23.83 4.89
C SER A 638 -16.52 25.33 4.59
N LEU A 639 -15.79 25.69 3.52
CA LEU A 639 -15.54 27.08 3.12
C LEU A 639 -16.39 27.54 1.92
N ALA A 640 -17.15 26.64 1.29
CA ALA A 640 -17.87 26.89 0.03
C ALA A 640 -18.77 28.15 0.06
N GLY A 641 -19.45 28.38 1.19
CA GLY A 641 -20.33 29.56 1.36
C GLY A 641 -19.61 30.91 1.27
N ILE A 642 -18.30 30.95 1.56
CA ILE A 642 -17.50 32.17 1.52
C ILE A 642 -17.28 32.65 0.07
N GLY A 643 -17.15 31.72 -0.89
CA GLY A 643 -17.03 32.05 -2.30
C GLY A 643 -18.25 32.83 -2.82
N ALA A 644 -19.45 32.35 -2.48
CA ALA A 644 -20.70 33.01 -2.83
C ALA A 644 -20.84 34.41 -2.19
N GLU A 645 -20.33 34.59 -0.97
CA GLU A 645 -20.33 35.90 -0.30
C GLU A 645 -19.41 36.91 -0.98
N LEU A 646 -18.23 36.47 -1.46
CA LEU A 646 -17.33 37.34 -2.22
C LEU A 646 -17.90 37.69 -3.60
N GLU A 647 -18.54 36.74 -4.28
CA GLU A 647 -19.25 37.00 -5.53
C GLU A 647 -20.36 38.04 -5.32
N ALA A 648 -21.20 37.86 -4.31
CA ALA A 648 -22.27 38.81 -4.00
C ALA A 648 -21.76 40.22 -3.64
N ARG A 649 -20.57 40.32 -3.03
CA ARG A 649 -20.00 41.59 -2.56
C ARG A 649 -19.18 42.32 -3.63
N PHE A 650 -18.46 41.61 -4.49
CA PHE A 650 -17.48 42.18 -5.41
C PHE A 650 -17.69 41.80 -6.88
N ASP A 651 -18.72 41.01 -7.20
CA ASP A 651 -18.97 40.47 -8.56
C ASP A 651 -17.77 39.65 -9.08
N THR A 652 -17.05 39.00 -8.18
CA THR A 652 -15.91 38.13 -8.50
C THR A 652 -16.40 36.70 -8.65
N PRO A 653 -16.29 36.08 -9.85
CA PRO A 653 -16.66 34.68 -10.04
C PRO A 653 -15.86 33.74 -9.14
N TYR A 654 -16.44 32.59 -8.77
CA TYR A 654 -15.77 31.62 -7.92
C TYR A 654 -15.90 30.17 -8.41
N SER A 655 -15.02 29.32 -7.90
CA SER A 655 -15.05 27.87 -8.11
C SER A 655 -14.72 27.14 -6.82
N THR A 656 -15.42 26.05 -6.54
CA THR A 656 -15.22 25.22 -5.35
C THR A 656 -14.58 23.90 -5.71
N LEU A 657 -13.57 23.51 -4.96
CA LEU A 657 -12.86 22.23 -5.06
C LEU A 657 -13.05 21.47 -3.75
N ASP A 658 -13.90 20.45 -3.80
CA ASP A 658 -14.16 19.55 -2.67
C ASP A 658 -12.98 18.60 -2.41
N ALA A 659 -12.25 18.24 -3.46
CA ALA A 659 -11.07 17.40 -3.41
C ALA A 659 -9.89 18.11 -4.09
N ILE A 660 -8.70 17.93 -3.51
CA ILE A 660 -7.42 18.43 -4.02
C ILE A 660 -6.32 17.34 -4.02
N HIS A 661 -6.63 16.16 -3.49
CA HIS A 661 -5.79 14.96 -3.56
C HIS A 661 -6.22 14.10 -4.75
N GLY A 662 -5.24 13.47 -5.40
CA GLY A 662 -5.49 12.57 -6.53
C GLY A 662 -5.28 13.19 -7.92
N LEU A 663 -5.33 12.33 -8.92
CA LEU A 663 -5.11 12.61 -10.32
C LEU A 663 -6.21 13.55 -10.86
N ALA A 664 -7.48 13.20 -10.68
CA ALA A 664 -8.61 13.96 -11.22
C ALA A 664 -8.81 15.29 -10.51
N ALA A 665 -8.53 15.34 -9.20
CA ALA A 665 -8.54 16.60 -8.44
C ALA A 665 -7.43 17.54 -8.91
N THR A 666 -6.22 17.02 -9.12
CA THR A 666 -5.10 17.81 -9.65
C THR A 666 -5.35 18.26 -11.08
N ASP A 667 -5.86 17.38 -11.95
CA ASP A 667 -6.23 17.71 -13.34
C ASP A 667 -7.19 18.92 -13.35
N ARG A 668 -8.27 18.86 -12.57
CA ARG A 668 -9.26 19.96 -12.42
C ARG A 668 -8.63 21.27 -11.94
N LEU A 669 -7.73 21.23 -10.97
CA LEU A 669 -7.04 22.42 -10.47
C LEU A 669 -6.17 23.07 -11.57
N LEU A 670 -5.40 22.26 -12.30
CA LEU A 670 -4.53 22.78 -13.36
C LEU A 670 -5.32 23.24 -14.59
N GLU A 671 -6.44 22.59 -14.91
CA GLU A 671 -7.38 23.04 -15.93
C GLU A 671 -7.99 24.40 -15.57
N LEU A 672 -8.37 24.59 -14.30
CA LEU A 672 -8.86 25.88 -13.81
C LEU A 672 -7.79 26.97 -13.94
N PHE A 673 -6.54 26.71 -13.51
CA PHE A 673 -5.44 27.67 -13.70
C PHE A 673 -5.15 27.96 -15.17
N SER A 674 -5.21 26.94 -16.04
CA SER A 674 -5.07 27.10 -17.48
C SER A 674 -6.18 27.97 -18.07
N ALA A 675 -7.43 27.74 -17.67
CA ALA A 675 -8.58 28.51 -18.12
C ALA A 675 -8.50 29.98 -17.67
N LEU A 676 -8.08 30.23 -16.43
CA LEU A 676 -7.95 31.60 -15.89
C LEU A 676 -6.76 32.38 -16.50
N SER A 677 -5.64 31.70 -16.75
CA SER A 677 -4.43 32.34 -17.30
C SER A 677 -4.40 32.42 -18.83
N GLY A 678 -5.12 31.52 -19.51
CA GLY A 678 -4.98 31.28 -20.95
C GLY A 678 -3.68 30.56 -21.35
N LEU A 679 -2.86 30.12 -20.38
CA LEU A 679 -1.61 29.40 -20.63
C LEU A 679 -1.84 27.88 -20.60
N PRO A 680 -1.13 27.10 -21.42
CA PRO A 680 -1.20 25.64 -21.37
C PRO A 680 -0.56 25.10 -20.08
N VAL A 681 -0.97 23.90 -19.67
CA VAL A 681 -0.37 23.21 -18.52
C VAL A 681 1.15 23.06 -18.70
N PRO A 682 1.97 23.49 -17.72
CA PRO A 682 3.42 23.40 -17.82
C PRO A 682 3.93 21.97 -18.08
N ALA A 683 4.95 21.83 -18.94
CA ALA A 683 5.50 20.52 -19.32
C ALA A 683 5.98 19.68 -18.11
N GLY A 684 6.49 20.35 -17.07
CA GLY A 684 6.88 19.71 -15.81
C GLY A 684 5.69 19.02 -15.11
N GLN A 685 4.51 19.64 -15.14
CA GLN A 685 3.29 19.08 -14.56
C GLN A 685 2.78 17.90 -15.39
N LEU A 686 2.81 17.98 -16.72
CA LEU A 686 2.47 16.84 -17.59
C LEU A 686 3.38 15.63 -17.32
N ARG A 687 4.67 15.86 -17.02
CA ARG A 687 5.59 14.79 -16.59
C ARG A 687 5.18 14.20 -15.25
N ARG A 688 4.90 15.05 -14.25
CA ARG A 688 4.47 14.59 -12.91
C ARG A 688 3.15 13.82 -12.97
N ARG A 689 2.20 14.23 -13.82
CA ARG A 689 0.96 13.48 -14.10
C ARG A 689 1.24 12.06 -14.57
N ARG A 690 2.17 11.88 -15.52
CA ARG A 690 2.57 10.55 -16.01
C ARG A 690 3.22 9.70 -14.92
N ILE A 691 4.00 10.32 -14.03
CA ILE A 691 4.61 9.64 -12.88
C ILE A 691 3.54 9.17 -11.89
N LEU A 692 2.54 10.00 -11.60
CA LEU A 692 1.43 9.59 -10.74
C LEU A 692 0.67 8.41 -11.35
N VAL A 693 0.37 8.45 -12.65
CA VAL A 693 -0.30 7.33 -13.35
C VAL A 693 0.54 6.05 -13.28
N ASP A 694 1.86 6.15 -13.45
CA ASP A 694 2.80 5.03 -13.30
C ASP A 694 2.77 4.49 -11.86
N ALA A 695 2.83 5.36 -10.85
CA ALA A 695 2.77 4.99 -9.45
C ALA A 695 1.44 4.32 -9.05
N LEU A 696 0.29 4.82 -9.55
CA LEU A 696 -1.01 4.18 -9.36
C LEU A 696 -1.01 2.75 -9.92
N ARG A 697 -0.39 2.53 -11.07
CA ARG A 697 -0.28 1.21 -11.71
C ARG A 697 0.68 0.27 -10.99
N ASP A 698 1.79 0.80 -10.46
CA ASP A 698 2.76 0.03 -9.69
C ASP A 698 2.18 -0.38 -8.32
N ALA A 699 1.46 0.53 -7.66
CA ALA A 699 0.84 0.31 -6.36
C ALA A 699 -0.49 -0.47 -6.43
N HIS A 700 -1.05 -0.64 -7.63
CA HIS A 700 -2.35 -1.28 -7.85
C HIS A 700 -2.48 -2.64 -7.17
N GLY A 701 -1.49 -3.52 -7.33
CA GLY A 701 -1.52 -4.86 -6.73
C GLY A 701 -1.46 -4.88 -5.20
N ALA A 702 -1.12 -3.76 -4.56
CA ALA A 702 -1.10 -3.64 -3.10
C ALA A 702 -2.28 -2.83 -2.54
N LEU A 703 -3.04 -2.11 -3.37
CA LEU A 703 -4.10 -1.19 -2.92
C LEU A 703 -5.50 -1.56 -3.43
N ALA A 704 -5.61 -2.16 -4.61
CA ALA A 704 -6.91 -2.46 -5.20
C ALA A 704 -7.67 -3.50 -4.36
N GLY A 705 -8.96 -3.27 -4.15
CA GLY A 705 -9.83 -4.13 -3.33
C GLY A 705 -9.57 -4.07 -1.82
N GLU A 706 -8.43 -3.53 -1.39
CA GLU A 706 -8.01 -3.59 0.01
C GLU A 706 -8.91 -2.72 0.91
N PRO A 707 -9.37 -3.25 2.07
CA PRO A 707 -10.24 -2.52 2.97
C PRO A 707 -9.45 -1.45 3.74
N ILE A 708 -9.80 -0.19 3.55
CA ILE A 708 -9.18 0.97 4.20
C ILE A 708 -10.23 1.72 5.02
N ALA A 709 -9.83 2.28 6.17
CA ALA A 709 -10.66 3.17 6.97
C ALA A 709 -10.04 4.56 7.13
N LEU A 710 -10.89 5.59 7.22
CA LEU A 710 -10.52 6.96 7.55
C LEU A 710 -11.10 7.35 8.92
N ALA A 711 -10.33 8.10 9.70
CA ALA A 711 -10.84 8.81 10.89
C ALA A 711 -10.25 10.22 10.92
N LEU A 712 -10.95 11.17 10.30
CA LEU A 712 -10.40 12.50 9.94
C LEU A 712 -11.46 13.60 10.03
N GLU A 713 -11.02 14.85 9.95
CA GLU A 713 -11.91 16.00 9.75
C GLU A 713 -12.65 15.90 8.39
N PRO A 714 -13.91 16.41 8.27
CA PRO A 714 -14.77 16.16 7.12
C PRO A 714 -14.16 16.50 5.75
N ASP A 715 -13.69 17.75 5.55
CA ASP A 715 -13.02 18.13 4.29
C ASP A 715 -11.81 17.22 3.93
N HIS A 716 -11.06 16.76 4.93
CA HIS A 716 -9.90 15.89 4.68
C HIS A 716 -10.35 14.50 4.24
N ALA A 717 -11.35 13.93 4.94
CA ALA A 717 -11.94 12.64 4.60
C ALA A 717 -12.53 12.66 3.18
N LEU A 718 -13.25 13.74 2.82
CA LEU A 718 -13.79 13.94 1.48
C LEU A 718 -12.68 13.96 0.42
N SER A 719 -11.65 14.78 0.64
CA SER A 719 -10.56 14.95 -0.31
C SER A 719 -9.73 13.67 -0.50
N LEU A 720 -9.42 12.94 0.57
CA LEU A 720 -8.68 11.67 0.49
C LEU A 720 -9.52 10.51 -0.06
N SER A 721 -10.84 10.49 0.21
CA SER A 721 -11.72 9.46 -0.36
C SER A 721 -11.71 9.46 -1.89
N ALA A 722 -11.56 10.65 -2.51
CA ALA A 722 -11.41 10.77 -3.96
C ALA A 722 -10.11 10.10 -4.46
N LEU A 723 -8.98 10.28 -3.77
CA LEU A 723 -7.73 9.60 -4.12
C LEU A 723 -7.84 8.08 -3.91
N LEU A 724 -8.42 7.63 -2.80
CA LEU A 724 -8.61 6.20 -2.52
C LEU A 724 -9.47 5.50 -3.57
N ALA A 725 -10.50 6.19 -4.07
CA ALA A 725 -11.31 5.68 -5.18
C ALA A 725 -10.47 5.49 -6.46
N GLU A 726 -9.53 6.39 -6.75
CA GLU A 726 -8.62 6.28 -7.91
C GLU A 726 -7.60 5.14 -7.76
N THR A 727 -7.25 4.72 -6.54
CA THR A 727 -6.37 3.56 -6.31
C THR A 727 -7.11 2.22 -6.45
N GLY A 728 -8.44 2.24 -6.51
CA GLY A 728 -9.28 1.04 -6.46
C GLY A 728 -9.41 0.44 -5.06
N ALA A 729 -8.99 1.15 -4.01
CA ALA A 729 -9.11 0.67 -2.63
C ALA A 729 -10.56 0.75 -2.15
N ARG A 730 -10.94 -0.15 -1.25
CA ARG A 730 -12.31 -0.20 -0.70
C ARG A 730 -12.37 0.57 0.61
N LEU A 731 -12.87 1.81 0.56
CA LEU A 731 -13.07 2.63 1.76
C LEU A 731 -14.29 2.13 2.56
N THR A 732 -14.05 1.23 3.52
CA THR A 732 -15.09 0.53 4.28
C THR A 732 -15.81 1.43 5.28
N GLN A 733 -15.09 2.39 5.84
CA GLN A 733 -15.60 3.31 6.84
C GLN A 733 -14.86 4.64 6.80
N ALA A 734 -15.62 5.74 6.81
CA ALA A 734 -15.10 7.07 7.10
C ALA A 734 -15.76 7.60 8.39
N VAL A 735 -14.98 7.75 9.45
CA VAL A 735 -15.42 8.34 10.71
C VAL A 735 -15.03 9.81 10.74
N VAL A 736 -16.02 10.69 10.94
CA VAL A 736 -15.83 12.14 11.01
C VAL A 736 -16.42 12.72 12.31
N PRO A 737 -15.88 13.83 12.84
CA PRO A 737 -16.29 14.35 14.13
C PRO A 737 -17.63 15.10 14.15
N THR A 738 -18.07 15.62 13.00
CA THR A 738 -19.27 16.47 12.87
C THR A 738 -19.99 16.19 11.55
N ALA A 739 -21.30 16.45 11.53
CA ALA A 739 -22.12 16.39 10.32
C ALA A 739 -21.93 17.68 9.48
N ALA A 740 -20.73 17.87 8.93
CA ALA A 740 -20.38 19.06 8.15
C ALA A 740 -20.88 18.98 6.68
N SER A 741 -20.83 20.12 5.99
CA SER A 741 -21.19 20.21 4.56
C SER A 741 -20.34 19.28 3.70
N GLY A 742 -20.96 18.51 2.80
CA GLY A 742 -20.26 17.62 1.87
C GLY A 742 -19.91 16.24 2.40
N ILE A 743 -20.32 15.92 3.63
CA ILE A 743 -20.16 14.58 4.23
C ILE A 743 -20.80 13.48 3.37
N GLU A 744 -21.92 13.78 2.70
CA GLU A 744 -22.64 12.88 1.81
C GLU A 744 -21.87 12.56 0.51
N ARG A 745 -20.79 13.29 0.22
CA ARG A 745 -19.95 13.11 -0.97
C ARG A 745 -18.67 12.33 -0.71
N ILE A 746 -18.40 11.95 0.55
CA ILE A 746 -17.24 11.13 0.91
C ILE A 746 -17.41 9.75 0.26
N ALA A 747 -16.49 9.33 -0.60
CA ALA A 747 -16.59 8.08 -1.35
C ALA A 747 -16.28 6.83 -0.47
N ALA A 748 -17.17 6.53 0.48
CA ALA A 748 -17.06 5.42 1.43
C ALA A 748 -18.32 4.54 1.41
N GLU A 749 -18.18 3.29 1.84
CA GLU A 749 -19.33 2.38 2.05
C GLU A 749 -20.23 2.85 3.18
N ARG A 750 -19.63 3.36 4.26
CA ARG A 750 -20.33 3.92 5.42
C ARG A 750 -19.63 5.17 5.92
N VAL A 751 -20.43 6.19 6.24
CA VAL A 751 -19.94 7.44 6.85
C VAL A 751 -20.56 7.58 8.24
N VAL A 752 -19.70 7.68 9.25
CA VAL A 752 -20.11 7.70 10.66
C VAL A 752 -19.70 9.02 11.29
N VAL A 753 -20.67 9.76 11.83
CA VAL A 753 -20.42 10.90 12.69
C VAL A 753 -20.17 10.38 14.11
N GLY A 754 -18.92 10.43 14.57
CA GLY A 754 -18.48 9.75 15.79
C GLY A 754 -17.07 10.14 16.28
N ASP A 755 -16.43 9.20 16.98
CA ASP A 755 -15.09 9.36 17.56
C ASP A 755 -14.22 8.11 17.29
N PHE A 756 -13.02 8.01 17.85
CA PHE A 756 -12.14 6.87 17.54
C PHE A 756 -12.70 5.52 17.98
N ALA A 757 -13.55 5.47 19.01
CA ALA A 757 -14.21 4.22 19.39
C ALA A 757 -15.28 3.77 18.38
N SER A 758 -15.66 4.62 17.42
CA SER A 758 -16.54 4.27 16.29
C SER A 758 -15.81 3.57 15.15
N VAL A 759 -14.47 3.61 15.12
CA VAL A 759 -13.67 2.96 14.06
C VAL A 759 -13.73 1.45 14.26
N GLU A 760 -14.32 0.70 13.34
CA GLU A 760 -14.52 -0.74 13.47
C GLU A 760 -13.29 -1.55 13.00
N ALA A 761 -13.19 -2.81 13.45
CA ALA A 761 -12.19 -3.74 12.94
C ALA A 761 -12.50 -4.15 11.49
N GLY A 762 -11.49 -4.60 10.75
CA GLY A 762 -11.64 -5.15 9.40
C GLY A 762 -10.99 -4.33 8.28
N ALA A 763 -10.50 -3.13 8.59
CA ALA A 763 -9.59 -2.42 7.70
C ALA A 763 -8.16 -2.94 7.85
N ARG A 764 -7.44 -3.06 6.73
CA ARG A 764 -6.01 -3.39 6.68
C ARG A 764 -5.11 -2.18 6.81
N LEU A 765 -5.66 -0.99 6.67
CA LEU A 765 -4.96 0.27 6.91
C LEU A 765 -5.94 1.31 7.46
N LEU A 766 -5.52 2.02 8.50
CA LEU A 766 -6.22 3.19 9.04
C LEU A 766 -5.43 4.45 8.69
N LEU A 767 -6.10 5.45 8.10
CA LEU A 767 -5.53 6.78 7.88
C LEU A 767 -6.13 7.76 8.89
N SER A 768 -5.28 8.33 9.75
CA SER A 768 -5.71 9.27 10.78
C SER A 768 -4.53 10.01 11.43
N GLY A 769 -4.80 10.99 12.29
CA GLY A 769 -3.79 11.68 13.10
C GLY A 769 -3.28 10.82 14.27
N SER A 770 -2.34 11.36 15.04
CA SER A 770 -1.64 10.66 16.14
C SER A 770 -2.54 10.15 17.25
N HIS A 771 -3.72 10.75 17.45
CA HIS A 771 -4.67 10.28 18.46
C HIS A 771 -5.26 8.90 18.13
N ALA A 772 -5.16 8.43 16.88
CA ALA A 772 -5.63 7.12 16.48
C ALA A 772 -4.72 5.97 16.92
N HIS A 773 -3.53 6.24 17.47
CA HIS A 773 -2.52 5.22 17.73
C HIS A 773 -3.02 4.10 18.66
N ASP A 774 -3.70 4.46 19.74
CA ASP A 774 -4.26 3.48 20.69
C ASP A 774 -5.39 2.67 20.05
N ARG A 775 -6.22 3.31 19.21
CA ARG A 775 -7.28 2.62 18.48
C ARG A 775 -6.73 1.65 17.44
N ALA A 776 -5.74 2.08 16.67
CA ALA A 776 -5.06 1.26 15.68
C ALA A 776 -4.42 0.02 16.33
N ALA A 777 -3.71 0.21 17.45
CA ALA A 777 -3.12 -0.87 18.23
C ALA A 777 -4.18 -1.85 18.77
N LEU A 778 -5.30 -1.33 19.29
CA LEU A 778 -6.41 -2.16 19.77
C LEU A 778 -7.05 -3.02 18.65
N LEU A 779 -7.12 -2.49 17.43
CA LEU A 779 -7.69 -3.18 16.27
C LEU A 779 -6.69 -4.10 15.55
N GLY A 780 -5.40 -4.02 15.88
CA GLY A 780 -4.34 -4.71 15.14
C GLY A 780 -4.17 -4.19 13.71
N THR A 781 -4.56 -2.94 13.45
CA THR A 781 -4.53 -2.32 12.12
C THR A 781 -3.37 -1.34 12.02
N PRO A 782 -2.50 -1.43 11.00
CA PRO A 782 -1.47 -0.40 10.73
C PRO A 782 -2.07 1.01 10.59
N LEU A 783 -1.39 2.01 11.16
CA LEU A 783 -1.78 3.42 11.08
C LEU A 783 -0.84 4.16 10.11
N LEU A 784 -1.40 4.73 9.05
CA LEU A 784 -0.73 5.76 8.26
C LEU A 784 -1.08 7.13 8.86
N GLU A 785 -0.12 7.75 9.54
CA GLU A 785 -0.35 9.04 10.19
C GLU A 785 -0.50 10.17 9.15
N ILE A 786 -1.71 10.74 9.08
CA ILE A 786 -2.08 11.84 8.18
C ILE A 786 -3.20 12.69 8.81
N GLY A 787 -3.19 14.00 8.55
CA GLY A 787 -4.15 14.93 9.11
C GLY A 787 -3.71 15.53 10.45
N PHE A 788 -4.67 15.87 11.29
CA PHE A 788 -4.46 16.67 12.48
C PHE A 788 -5.03 16.00 13.75
N PRO A 789 -4.31 16.02 14.88
CA PRO A 789 -2.90 16.41 15.01
C PRO A 789 -1.97 15.27 14.57
N SER A 790 -0.78 15.61 14.09
CA SER A 790 0.31 14.66 13.81
C SER A 790 1.55 15.08 14.59
N HIS A 791 1.91 14.30 15.61
CA HIS A 791 3.01 14.56 16.54
C HIS A 791 3.79 13.29 16.96
N HIS A 792 3.39 12.09 16.53
CA HIS A 792 4.22 10.89 16.61
C HIS A 792 5.10 10.73 15.36
N ALA A 793 4.71 11.34 14.24
CA ALA A 793 5.55 11.47 13.05
C ALA A 793 6.38 12.78 13.05
N PHE A 794 7.54 12.74 12.41
CA PHE A 794 8.32 13.93 12.03
C PHE A 794 7.96 14.31 10.58
N GLY A 795 8.04 15.59 10.23
CA GLY A 795 7.85 16.02 8.84
C GLY A 795 6.40 16.35 8.45
N ALA A 796 5.44 16.28 9.37
CA ALA A 796 4.01 16.47 9.06
C ALA A 796 3.72 17.83 8.40
N ALA A 797 4.37 18.90 8.88
CA ALA A 797 4.19 20.24 8.33
C ALA A 797 4.86 20.42 6.95
N GLN A 798 5.93 19.68 6.67
CA GLN A 798 6.73 19.75 5.44
C GLN A 798 6.23 18.79 4.35
N ARG A 799 5.27 17.92 4.67
CA ARG A 799 4.78 16.89 3.75
C ARG A 799 3.84 17.50 2.73
N VAL A 800 4.24 17.49 1.46
CA VAL A 800 3.36 17.81 0.34
C VAL A 800 2.49 16.60 0.03
N THR A 801 1.18 16.79 0.12
CA THR A 801 0.13 15.81 -0.13
C THR A 801 -0.71 16.16 -1.36
N VAL A 802 -0.71 17.42 -1.80
CA VAL A 802 -1.44 17.90 -2.99
C VAL A 802 -0.64 17.85 -4.29
N GLY A 803 -1.37 17.95 -5.41
CA GLY A 803 -0.81 17.89 -6.75
C GLY A 803 -0.28 16.50 -7.12
N TYR A 804 0.23 16.34 -8.34
CA TYR A 804 0.65 15.02 -8.82
C TYR A 804 1.77 14.40 -7.96
N SER A 805 2.70 15.22 -7.47
CA SER A 805 3.80 14.75 -6.63
C SER A 805 3.34 14.34 -5.24
N GLY A 806 2.45 15.12 -4.60
CA GLY A 806 1.89 14.75 -3.30
C GLY A 806 1.03 13.50 -3.38
N ALA A 807 0.18 13.40 -4.41
CA ALA A 807 -0.60 12.19 -4.67
C ALA A 807 0.30 10.96 -4.91
N THR A 808 1.42 11.11 -5.63
CA THR A 808 2.38 10.01 -5.85
C THR A 808 2.95 9.52 -4.50
N THR A 809 3.35 10.45 -3.64
CA THR A 809 3.85 10.13 -2.30
C THR A 809 2.79 9.40 -1.47
N LEU A 810 1.55 9.90 -1.44
CA LEU A 810 0.46 9.26 -0.70
C LEU A 810 0.18 7.83 -1.18
N VAL A 811 0.10 7.61 -2.50
CA VAL A 811 -0.10 6.27 -3.08
C VAL A 811 0.99 5.31 -2.64
N ASN A 812 2.25 5.73 -2.74
CA ASN A 812 3.39 4.91 -2.33
C ASN A 812 3.39 4.64 -0.82
N ASP A 813 3.08 5.64 0.00
CA ASP A 813 3.04 5.50 1.46
C ASP A 813 1.95 4.52 1.91
N MET A 814 0.77 4.56 1.28
CA MET A 814 -0.31 3.60 1.53
C MET A 814 0.08 2.18 1.13
N ALA A 815 0.63 2.00 -0.08
CA ALA A 815 1.09 0.69 -0.56
C ALA A 815 2.19 0.10 0.34
N ASN A 816 3.18 0.92 0.72
CA ASN A 816 4.26 0.51 1.60
C ASN A 816 3.76 0.14 3.01
N ALA A 817 2.78 0.87 3.55
CA ALA A 817 2.18 0.57 4.83
C ALA A 817 1.46 -0.79 4.83
N LEU A 818 0.78 -1.13 3.73
CA LEU A 818 0.12 -2.44 3.56
C LEU A 818 1.12 -3.58 3.41
N VAL A 819 2.16 -3.39 2.59
CA VAL A 819 3.21 -4.40 2.38
C VAL A 819 4.01 -4.64 3.67
N THR A 820 4.37 -3.58 4.39
CA THR A 820 5.14 -3.71 5.65
C THR A 820 4.29 -4.23 6.80
N GLY A 821 3.03 -3.81 6.88
CA GLY A 821 2.06 -4.32 7.85
C GLY A 821 1.84 -5.82 7.72
N ALA A 822 1.85 -6.36 6.49
CA ALA A 822 1.78 -7.81 6.25
C ALA A 822 2.99 -8.57 6.82
N MET A 823 4.18 -7.98 6.81
CA MET A 823 5.40 -8.63 7.35
C MET A 823 5.45 -8.65 8.89
N ASN A 824 4.86 -7.67 9.57
CA ASN A 824 4.87 -7.57 11.03
C ASN A 824 3.74 -8.35 11.72
N GLY A 825 2.73 -8.80 10.97
CA GLY A 825 1.64 -9.66 11.48
C GLY A 825 1.98 -11.16 11.52
N GLU A 826 3.18 -11.54 11.08
CA GLU A 826 3.69 -12.92 11.05
C GLU A 826 4.66 -13.25 12.20
N GLU A 827 4.94 -12.33 13.13
CA GLU A 827 5.58 -12.60 14.43
C GLU A 827 4.55 -12.92 15.52
#